data_AF-L9KQ81-F1
#
_entry.id   AF-L9KQ81-F1
#
_cell.length_a   1.000
_cell.length_b   1.000
_cell.length_c   1.000
_cell.angle_alpha   90.00
_cell.angle_beta   90.00
_cell.angle_gamma   90.00
#
_symmetry.space_group_name_H-M   'P 1'
#
loop_
_entity.id
_entity.type
_entity.pdbx_description
1 polymer ?
#
loop_
_entity_poly.entity_id
_entity_poly.type
_entity_poly.pdbx_seq_one_letter_code
_entity_poly.pdbx_strand_id
1 'polypeptide(L)'
;MLSLKTFPFLLLLHLQLSQAFPASSKDLEEKHMKVVQKYLEHFYQLPSTLHRSTRKNSASLIVEKLKEMQRFFGLNETGKPDAETLEMMEKPRCGVPDNGDFMLTPGNPKWKHTNLTYRIINYTPQLSEADVHSAIEKAFQVWSAASPLTFLRLSQGEADIKIAFVHRDHGDNSPFDGPNGVLAHAFQPGQGIGGDVHFDAEETWTTSSISSFGLKAVFLELFYNLGEPLTTHARISDYNLFLVAAHEFGHSLGLSHSSDPGALMYPNYAFRDPTTYTLPQDDINGIQAIYGLSNNPVQPTGPSTPRACDPRLTFDAIATLRGEIFFFQDRYFWRRHPQLRRVELNFISLFWPNLPSGIQAAYEDSDRDLVFLFKGNQYWALNGYDIQQGYPRNIANYGFPRTVQAIDAAVSYRSKTYFFVNDQLWRYDNQRQVMEPGYPRSLSSDFPGIASRVDAVFQQDPDQKMENEENMQLAQAYLNQFYSLEIEGSHLVQSKNGSLLDGKIREMQAFFGLTVTGTLDSNTLEIMKTPRCGVPDVGQYGYTLPGWRKYNLTYRIMNYTPDMARADVDEAIQKALEVWSKVTPLTFTKIFKGIADIMIAFRTRVHGRCPRYFDGPLGVLGHAFPPGLGLGGDTHFDEDENWTKDTAGFSLFLVAGDEFGHALGLSHSNDQTALMFPNYVSLDPSKYPLSQDDIDGIQSIYGGLPTTPSKPKGPKIPHACDPDLTFDAITNIRREVMFFKGRHLWRIYHDITDVEFELIASFWPSLPADLQAAYENPRDKILVFKDENFWMIGAYNVLPRYPRSIHILGFPRYVKKIDAAVCDQDTRKTYFFVGIWCWRYDEMTRTMDRGYPQRIVRHFPGIGLRVDAAFQHKGFFYFFRGSKQFEYDIKAKSITRIMRTNTWFQCKEPLNSSLDFHFNQEKAYSGEVETLHHQSLSLLIFSIVHLLNKICSY
;
A
#
# COMPACT_ATOMS: atom_id res chain seq x y z
N MET A 1 22.22 -44.61 42.81
CA MET A 1 23.24 -43.57 43.10
C MET A 1 24.46 -43.92 42.26
N LEU A 2 25.01 -43.13 41.35
CA LEU A 2 24.93 -41.70 41.05
C LEU A 2 24.50 -41.44 39.60
N SER A 3 23.97 -40.23 39.38
CA SER A 3 23.22 -39.76 38.22
C SER A 3 24.02 -38.73 37.41
N LEU A 4 23.78 -38.74 36.09
CA LEU A 4 23.90 -37.67 35.09
C LEU A 4 24.23 -36.27 35.65
N LYS A 5 25.48 -35.81 35.56
CA LYS A 5 25.85 -34.40 35.78
C LYS A 5 27.06 -33.88 34.99
N THR A 6 27.30 -34.33 33.75
CA THR A 6 28.41 -33.78 32.93
C THR A 6 28.03 -33.32 31.52
N PHE A 7 26.78 -33.48 31.07
CA PHE A 7 26.33 -32.96 29.77
C PHE A 7 26.02 -31.45 29.65
N PRO A 8 25.71 -30.67 30.71
CA PRO A 8 25.23 -29.30 30.52
C PRO A 8 26.34 -28.24 30.36
N PHE A 9 27.63 -28.60 30.48
CA PHE A 9 28.72 -27.62 30.47
C PHE A 9 29.32 -27.34 29.08
N LEU A 10 29.21 -28.29 28.14
CA LEU A 10 29.64 -28.11 26.74
C LEU A 10 28.64 -27.28 25.91
N LEU A 11 27.37 -27.23 26.31
CA LEU A 11 26.33 -26.45 25.62
C LEU A 11 26.41 -24.94 25.89
N LEU A 12 27.02 -24.55 27.03
CA LEU A 12 27.13 -23.14 27.44
C LEU A 12 28.26 -22.38 26.74
N LEU A 13 29.26 -23.06 26.17
CA LEU A 13 30.34 -22.40 25.43
C LEU A 13 29.97 -22.05 23.99
N HIS A 14 28.96 -22.71 23.41
CA HIS A 14 28.47 -22.40 22.05
C HIS A 14 27.40 -21.29 22.01
N LEU A 15 26.80 -20.91 23.15
CA LEU A 15 25.73 -19.91 23.20
C LEU A 15 26.19 -18.44 23.34
N GLN A 16 27.50 -18.16 23.43
CA GLN A 16 28.02 -16.78 23.55
C GLN A 16 28.52 -16.16 22.23
N LEU A 17 28.28 -16.76 21.06
CA LEU A 17 28.70 -16.17 19.77
C LEU A 17 27.57 -15.91 18.76
N SER A 18 26.30 -15.99 19.15
CA SER A 18 25.18 -15.71 18.24
C SER A 18 24.17 -14.75 18.85
N GLN A 19 24.56 -13.48 19.04
CA GLN A 19 23.63 -12.36 19.11
C GLN A 19 23.88 -11.44 17.93
N ALA A 20 23.09 -11.59 16.86
CA ALA A 20 23.04 -10.65 15.75
C ALA A 20 22.11 -9.49 16.13
N PHE A 21 22.65 -8.27 16.19
CA PHE A 21 21.91 -7.03 16.46
C PHE A 21 21.10 -6.58 15.23
N PRO A 22 19.93 -5.91 15.38
CA PRO A 22 19.22 -5.32 14.26
C PRO A 22 19.93 -4.03 13.76
N ALA A 23 20.13 -3.91 12.44
CA ALA A 23 20.77 -2.76 11.77
C ALA A 23 19.98 -1.43 11.94
N SER A 24 20.46 -0.23 11.57
CA SER A 24 19.86 1.13 11.76
C SER A 24 19.00 1.64 10.57
N SER A 25 17.99 2.54 10.71
CA SER A 25 17.10 2.99 9.60
C SER A 25 17.82 3.73 8.47
N LYS A 26 18.89 4.45 8.81
CA LYS A 26 19.86 4.96 7.82
C LYS A 26 20.52 3.82 7.05
N ASP A 27 20.83 2.71 7.70
CA ASP A 27 21.32 1.51 6.99
C ASP A 27 20.23 0.86 6.13
N LEU A 28 18.93 1.11 6.35
CA LEU A 28 17.87 0.55 5.49
C LEU A 28 17.68 1.38 4.23
N GLU A 29 17.63 2.71 4.34
CA GLU A 29 17.62 3.59 3.16
C GLU A 29 18.94 3.48 2.39
N GLU A 30 20.07 3.38 3.08
CA GLU A 30 21.37 3.06 2.48
C GLU A 30 21.39 1.64 1.92
N LYS A 31 20.68 0.67 2.52
CA LYS A 31 20.55 -0.70 1.97
C LYS A 31 19.65 -0.72 0.73
N HIS A 32 18.51 -0.03 0.72
CA HIS A 32 17.63 0.07 -0.45
C HIS A 32 18.36 0.80 -1.58
N MET A 33 19.06 1.90 -1.28
CA MET A 33 19.90 2.57 -2.26
C MET A 33 21.07 1.70 -2.72
N LYS A 34 21.66 0.85 -1.85
CA LYS A 34 22.66 -0.15 -2.25
C LYS A 34 22.07 -1.25 -3.13
N VAL A 35 20.85 -1.72 -2.85
CA VAL A 35 20.14 -2.70 -3.67
C VAL A 35 19.86 -2.10 -5.04
N VAL A 36 19.27 -0.91 -5.09
CA VAL A 36 19.00 -0.16 -6.33
C VAL A 36 20.30 0.09 -7.09
N GLN A 37 21.34 0.55 -6.41
CA GLN A 37 22.63 0.80 -7.03
C GLN A 37 23.23 -0.49 -7.61
N LYS A 38 23.31 -1.57 -6.83
CA LYS A 38 23.85 -2.87 -7.28
C LYS A 38 23.03 -3.43 -8.44
N TYR A 39 21.71 -3.33 -8.37
CA TYR A 39 20.81 -3.77 -9.43
C TYR A 39 21.02 -2.97 -10.73
N LEU A 40 21.08 -1.64 -10.64
CA LEU A 40 21.32 -0.79 -11.80
C LEU A 40 22.76 -0.91 -12.35
N GLU A 41 23.75 -1.18 -11.49
CA GLU A 41 25.12 -1.52 -11.90
C GLU A 41 25.14 -2.81 -12.71
N HIS A 42 24.40 -3.84 -12.26
CA HIS A 42 24.39 -5.15 -12.90
C HIS A 42 23.57 -5.19 -14.18
N PHE A 43 22.35 -4.62 -14.18
CA PHE A 43 21.39 -4.81 -15.27
C PHE A 43 21.19 -3.59 -16.18
N TYR A 44 21.61 -2.40 -15.73
CA TYR A 44 21.40 -1.12 -16.45
C TYR A 44 22.69 -0.32 -16.69
N GLN A 45 23.85 -0.92 -16.40
CA GLN A 45 25.19 -0.40 -16.67
C GLN A 45 25.49 0.94 -15.97
N LEU A 46 25.04 1.07 -14.73
CA LEU A 46 25.45 2.20 -13.89
C LEU A 46 26.99 2.13 -13.66
N PRO A 47 27.79 3.18 -13.97
CA PRO A 47 29.24 3.13 -13.80
C PRO A 47 29.65 3.01 -12.33
N SER A 48 30.44 1.99 -11.99
CA SER A 48 30.88 1.67 -10.62
C SER A 48 31.88 2.67 -10.01
N THR A 49 32.55 3.50 -10.82
CA THR A 49 33.58 4.46 -10.36
C THR A 49 33.09 5.90 -10.30
N LEU A 50 32.34 6.26 -9.26
CA LEU A 50 32.10 7.66 -8.88
C LEU A 50 33.04 8.06 -7.72
N HIS A 51 34.34 8.09 -8.01
CA HIS A 51 35.32 8.61 -7.06
C HIS A 51 35.22 10.15 -6.94
N ARG A 52 34.58 10.58 -5.84
CA ARG A 52 34.93 11.73 -4.99
C ARG A 52 34.87 13.18 -5.51
N SER A 53 34.46 13.51 -6.74
CA SER A 53 34.46 14.94 -7.19
C SER A 53 33.15 15.56 -7.67
N THR A 54 32.05 14.84 -7.91
CA THR A 54 30.83 15.42 -8.52
C THR A 54 29.52 14.88 -7.91
N ARG A 55 29.30 15.10 -6.61
CA ARG A 55 28.07 14.70 -5.89
C ARG A 55 26.75 15.29 -6.44
N LYS A 56 26.80 16.29 -7.33
CA LYS A 56 25.58 16.91 -7.90
C LYS A 56 25.02 16.18 -9.14
N ASN A 57 25.81 15.35 -9.84
CA ASN A 57 25.37 14.66 -11.07
C ASN A 57 25.08 13.15 -10.89
N SER A 58 25.49 12.56 -9.78
CA SER A 58 25.29 11.11 -9.52
C SER A 58 23.85 10.75 -9.17
N ALA A 59 23.14 11.64 -8.47
CA ALA A 59 21.74 11.44 -8.14
C ALA A 59 20.83 11.50 -9.39
N SER A 60 21.16 12.34 -10.38
CA SER A 60 20.38 12.42 -11.61
C SER A 60 20.53 11.17 -12.47
N LEU A 61 21.74 10.59 -12.54
CA LEU A 61 21.99 9.38 -13.33
C LEU A 61 21.27 8.15 -12.76
N ILE A 62 21.26 7.98 -11.42
CA ILE A 62 20.49 6.90 -10.78
C ILE A 62 19.00 7.07 -11.06
N VAL A 63 18.47 8.30 -10.96
CA VAL A 63 17.06 8.60 -11.25
C VAL A 63 16.72 8.29 -12.71
N GLU A 64 17.61 8.60 -13.65
CA GLU A 64 17.42 8.30 -15.08
C GLU A 64 17.44 6.79 -15.36
N LYS A 65 18.42 6.06 -14.82
CA LYS A 65 18.50 4.60 -14.96
C LYS A 65 17.35 3.88 -14.27
N LEU A 66 16.87 4.42 -13.15
CA LEU A 66 15.70 3.89 -12.47
C LEU A 66 14.42 4.12 -13.29
N LYS A 67 14.28 5.25 -13.98
CA LYS A 67 13.17 5.49 -14.92
C LYS A 67 13.24 4.56 -16.14
N GLU A 68 14.45 4.28 -16.65
CA GLU A 68 14.66 3.29 -17.72
C GLU A 68 14.17 1.91 -17.30
N MET A 69 14.53 1.48 -16.08
CA MET A 69 14.06 0.24 -15.48
C MET A 69 12.54 0.24 -15.29
N GLN A 70 11.98 1.27 -14.68
CA GLN A 70 10.54 1.40 -14.48
C GLN A 70 9.78 1.34 -15.80
N ARG A 71 10.28 2.01 -16.85
CA ARG A 71 9.68 1.94 -18.19
C ARG A 71 9.74 0.53 -18.78
N PHE A 72 10.87 -0.16 -18.66
CA PHE A 72 11.05 -1.51 -19.16
C PHE A 72 10.04 -2.49 -18.56
N PHE A 73 9.85 -2.42 -17.24
CA PHE A 73 8.90 -3.26 -16.51
C PHE A 73 7.45 -2.73 -16.55
N GLY A 74 7.19 -1.59 -17.22
CA GLY A 74 5.86 -0.98 -17.30
C GLY A 74 5.36 -0.33 -16.01
N LEU A 75 6.24 -0.05 -15.05
CA LEU A 75 5.96 0.62 -13.78
C LEU A 75 5.73 2.14 -13.96
N ASN A 76 5.41 2.84 -12.87
CA ASN A 76 5.35 4.31 -12.88
C ASN A 76 6.77 4.87 -12.95
N GLU A 77 7.05 5.75 -13.92
CA GLU A 77 8.37 6.39 -14.10
C GLU A 77 8.62 7.50 -13.04
N THR A 78 8.51 7.15 -11.76
CA THR A 78 8.70 8.05 -10.62
C THR A 78 10.16 8.47 -10.47
N GLY A 79 11.09 7.64 -10.94
CA GLY A 79 12.52 7.79 -10.70
C GLY A 79 12.91 7.66 -9.23
N LYS A 80 12.02 7.07 -8.41
CA LYS A 80 12.24 6.79 -6.99
C LYS A 80 12.09 5.29 -6.75
N PRO A 81 12.81 4.70 -5.79
CA PRO A 81 12.65 3.30 -5.42
C PRO A 81 11.39 3.15 -4.54
N ASP A 82 10.22 3.30 -5.17
CA ASP A 82 8.93 3.02 -4.56
C ASP A 82 8.75 1.51 -4.32
N ALA A 83 7.73 1.16 -3.54
CA ALA A 83 7.48 -0.23 -3.14
C ALA A 83 7.38 -1.17 -4.34
N GLU A 84 6.65 -0.77 -5.39
CA GLU A 84 6.52 -1.52 -6.64
C GLU A 84 7.87 -1.72 -7.34
N THR A 85 8.73 -0.69 -7.37
CA THR A 85 10.07 -0.78 -7.97
C THR A 85 10.99 -1.71 -7.19
N LEU A 86 10.97 -1.65 -5.86
CA LEU A 86 11.77 -2.52 -5.01
C LEU A 86 11.30 -3.97 -5.07
N GLU A 87 9.99 -4.22 -5.05
CA GLU A 87 9.42 -5.56 -5.22
C GLU A 87 9.83 -6.17 -6.56
N MET A 88 9.82 -5.37 -7.64
CA MET A 88 10.27 -5.84 -8.95
C MET A 88 11.76 -6.22 -8.95
N MET A 89 12.61 -5.47 -8.23
CA MET A 89 14.05 -5.74 -8.10
C MET A 89 14.37 -6.97 -7.23
N GLU A 90 13.47 -7.35 -6.34
CA GLU A 90 13.63 -8.52 -5.46
C GLU A 90 13.16 -9.84 -6.10
N LYS A 91 12.48 -9.78 -7.25
CA LYS A 91 12.01 -10.99 -7.96
C LYS A 91 13.19 -11.76 -8.56
N PRO A 92 13.17 -13.11 -8.49
CA PRO A 92 14.19 -13.93 -9.13
C PRO A 92 14.15 -13.74 -10.65
N ARG A 93 15.32 -13.58 -11.26
CA ARG A 93 15.45 -13.14 -12.66
C ARG A 93 16.68 -13.70 -13.36
N CYS A 94 16.71 -13.51 -14.67
CA CYS A 94 17.88 -13.76 -15.50
C CYS A 94 19.02 -12.77 -15.17
N GLY A 95 20.26 -13.25 -15.26
CA GLY A 95 21.49 -12.51 -15.00
C GLY A 95 21.94 -11.59 -16.12
N VAL A 96 21.31 -11.67 -17.29
CA VAL A 96 21.64 -10.83 -18.46
C VAL A 96 21.09 -9.40 -18.27
N PRO A 97 21.82 -8.34 -18.68
CA PRO A 97 21.33 -6.96 -18.63
C PRO A 97 20.08 -6.70 -19.47
N ASP A 98 19.23 -5.76 -19.03
CA ASP A 98 17.95 -5.43 -19.68
C ASP A 98 18.13 -4.44 -20.85
N ASN A 99 19.22 -3.67 -20.85
CA ASN A 99 19.54 -2.72 -21.91
C ASN A 99 20.68 -3.19 -22.82
N GLY A 100 20.56 -2.86 -24.11
CA GLY A 100 21.20 -3.53 -25.25
C GLY A 100 22.72 -3.38 -25.44
N ASP A 101 23.48 -3.08 -24.39
CA ASP A 101 24.93 -2.88 -24.46
C ASP A 101 25.73 -4.11 -23.93
N PHE A 102 25.09 -5.26 -23.70
CA PHE A 102 25.75 -6.58 -23.47
C PHE A 102 26.42 -7.16 -24.74
N MET A 103 26.72 -6.32 -25.73
CA MET A 103 27.32 -6.74 -26.98
C MET A 103 28.82 -6.99 -26.80
N LEU A 104 29.22 -8.25 -26.60
CA LEU A 104 30.61 -8.70 -26.84
C LEU A 104 31.05 -8.37 -28.29
N THR A 105 30.08 -8.29 -29.21
CA THR A 105 30.25 -7.84 -30.59
C THR A 105 29.11 -6.91 -31.01
N PRO A 106 29.38 -5.68 -31.50
CA PRO A 106 28.33 -4.79 -32.00
C PRO A 106 27.53 -5.40 -33.18
N GLY A 107 26.20 -5.25 -33.17
CA GLY A 107 25.36 -5.43 -34.37
C GLY A 107 24.43 -6.66 -34.42
N ASN A 108 23.73 -7.00 -33.33
CA ASN A 108 22.78 -8.14 -33.26
C ASN A 108 23.44 -9.49 -33.58
N PRO A 109 24.26 -10.03 -32.66
CA PRO A 109 24.98 -11.28 -32.88
C PRO A 109 24.05 -12.46 -33.16
N LYS A 110 24.37 -13.18 -34.23
CA LYS A 110 23.63 -14.32 -34.77
C LYS A 110 24.62 -15.42 -35.15
N TRP A 111 24.26 -16.68 -34.94
CA TRP A 111 25.06 -17.81 -35.43
C TRP A 111 25.12 -17.85 -36.96
N LYS A 112 26.33 -18.09 -37.50
CA LYS A 112 26.57 -18.13 -38.95
C LYS A 112 26.00 -19.39 -39.62
N HIS A 113 25.69 -20.41 -38.84
CA HIS A 113 25.09 -21.68 -39.27
C HIS A 113 23.86 -22.00 -38.43
N THR A 114 23.01 -22.89 -38.93
CA THR A 114 21.75 -23.28 -38.29
C THR A 114 21.81 -24.64 -37.60
N ASN A 115 22.82 -25.45 -37.88
CA ASN A 115 23.09 -26.68 -37.13
C ASN A 115 24.06 -26.33 -36.01
N LEU A 116 23.53 -26.18 -34.80
CA LEU A 116 24.25 -25.80 -33.60
C LEU A 116 24.52 -27.04 -32.76
N THR A 117 25.70 -27.07 -32.16
CA THR A 117 26.13 -28.13 -31.27
C THR A 117 26.07 -27.65 -29.82
N TYR A 118 25.64 -28.51 -28.91
CA TYR A 118 25.66 -28.19 -27.48
C TYR A 118 26.30 -29.32 -26.66
N ARG A 119 26.89 -28.95 -25.53
CA ARG A 119 27.53 -29.88 -24.61
C ARG A 119 27.22 -29.52 -23.17
N ILE A 120 26.76 -30.50 -22.40
CA ILE A 120 26.61 -30.37 -20.95
C ILE A 120 27.95 -30.71 -20.30
N ILE A 121 28.55 -29.74 -19.61
CA ILE A 121 29.87 -29.83 -19.01
C ILE A 121 29.80 -30.55 -17.65
N ASN A 122 28.80 -30.20 -16.84
CA ASN A 122 28.52 -30.81 -15.54
C ASN A 122 27.01 -30.78 -15.24
N TYR A 123 26.61 -31.40 -14.14
CA TYR A 123 25.20 -31.58 -13.76
C TYR A 123 24.95 -31.08 -12.33
N THR A 124 23.72 -30.65 -12.06
CA THR A 124 23.26 -30.40 -10.69
C THR A 124 23.06 -31.72 -9.94
N PRO A 125 23.48 -31.81 -8.65
CA PRO A 125 23.26 -33.00 -7.84
C PRO A 125 21.78 -33.22 -7.45
N GLN A 126 20.91 -32.23 -7.68
CA GLN A 126 19.50 -32.26 -7.28
C GLN A 126 18.59 -33.00 -8.29
N LEU A 127 19.05 -33.16 -9.54
CA LEU A 127 18.30 -33.81 -10.61
C LEU A 127 19.12 -34.97 -11.19
N SER A 128 18.42 -35.99 -11.70
CA SER A 128 19.10 -37.06 -12.43
C SER A 128 19.67 -36.52 -13.76
N GLU A 129 20.74 -37.12 -14.27
CA GLU A 129 21.27 -36.72 -15.58
C GLU A 129 20.21 -36.86 -16.69
N ALA A 130 19.35 -37.87 -16.61
CA ALA A 130 18.26 -38.08 -17.55
C ALA A 130 17.22 -36.93 -17.50
N ASP A 131 16.90 -36.46 -16.29
CA ASP A 131 16.00 -35.32 -16.07
C ASP A 131 16.59 -34.02 -16.64
N VAL A 132 17.88 -33.78 -16.41
CA VAL A 132 18.60 -32.64 -17.00
C VAL A 132 18.62 -32.76 -18.52
N HIS A 133 18.94 -33.92 -19.09
CA HIS A 133 18.94 -34.12 -20.54
C HIS A 133 17.56 -33.84 -21.13
N SER A 134 16.50 -34.37 -20.51
CA SER A 134 15.14 -34.16 -20.97
C SER A 134 14.72 -32.69 -20.91
N ALA A 135 15.05 -31.98 -19.82
CA ALA A 135 14.74 -30.56 -19.68
C ALA A 135 15.46 -29.69 -20.72
N ILE A 136 16.76 -29.93 -20.92
CA ILE A 136 17.60 -29.19 -21.88
C ILE A 136 17.18 -29.48 -23.32
N GLU A 137 16.91 -30.74 -23.65
CA GLU A 137 16.44 -31.11 -24.98
C GLU A 137 15.08 -30.45 -25.29
N LYS A 138 14.13 -30.49 -24.35
CA LYS A 138 12.84 -29.79 -24.49
C LYS A 138 13.02 -28.29 -24.67
N ALA A 139 13.93 -27.67 -23.91
CA ALA A 139 14.22 -26.25 -24.02
C ALA A 139 14.77 -25.86 -25.42
N PHE A 140 15.65 -26.66 -26.01
CA PHE A 140 16.08 -26.46 -27.40
C PHE A 140 14.97 -26.74 -28.43
N GLN A 141 14.11 -27.73 -28.16
CA GLN A 141 12.97 -28.06 -29.02
C GLN A 141 12.03 -26.86 -29.20
N VAL A 142 11.77 -26.11 -28.12
CA VAL A 142 10.97 -24.87 -28.15
C VAL A 142 11.46 -23.89 -29.24
N TRP A 143 12.77 -23.68 -29.35
CA TRP A 143 13.35 -22.76 -30.34
C TRP A 143 13.45 -23.37 -31.74
N SER A 144 13.81 -24.65 -31.85
CA SER A 144 13.87 -25.36 -33.15
C SER A 144 12.49 -25.49 -33.81
N ALA A 145 11.41 -25.57 -33.02
CA ALA A 145 10.06 -25.63 -33.57
C ALA A 145 9.68 -24.34 -34.32
N ALA A 146 10.20 -23.20 -33.87
CA ALA A 146 9.89 -21.86 -34.40
C ALA A 146 10.91 -21.31 -35.39
N SER A 147 12.04 -21.99 -35.63
CA SER A 147 13.15 -21.49 -36.44
C SER A 147 13.77 -22.61 -37.29
N PRO A 148 14.65 -22.32 -38.27
CA PRO A 148 15.36 -23.37 -39.03
C PRO A 148 16.52 -24.00 -38.25
N LEU A 149 16.67 -23.69 -36.96
CA LEU A 149 17.77 -24.17 -36.12
C LEU A 149 17.60 -25.65 -35.76
N THR A 150 18.72 -26.35 -35.68
CA THR A 150 18.81 -27.73 -35.22
C THR A 150 19.90 -27.84 -34.17
N PHE A 151 19.69 -28.69 -33.17
CA PHE A 151 20.58 -28.80 -32.02
C PHE A 151 21.09 -30.22 -31.87
N LEU A 152 22.40 -30.39 -31.96
CA LEU A 152 23.07 -31.68 -31.81
C LEU A 152 23.88 -31.71 -30.52
N ARG A 153 23.58 -32.68 -29.65
CA ARG A 153 24.36 -32.90 -28.43
C ARG A 153 25.69 -33.57 -28.75
N LEU A 154 26.78 -33.04 -28.22
CA LEU A 154 28.10 -33.67 -28.23
C LEU A 154 28.44 -34.25 -26.85
N SER A 155 29.13 -35.40 -26.85
CA SER A 155 29.66 -36.03 -25.64
C SER A 155 31.07 -35.56 -25.29
N GLN A 156 31.85 -35.11 -26.28
CA GLN A 156 33.24 -34.68 -26.14
C GLN A 156 33.61 -33.64 -27.22
N GLY A 157 34.66 -32.86 -26.98
CA GLY A 157 35.12 -31.80 -27.89
C GLY A 157 34.49 -30.43 -27.59
N GLU A 158 34.82 -29.45 -28.42
CA GLU A 158 34.24 -28.10 -28.38
C GLU A 158 32.84 -28.12 -29.01
N ALA A 159 31.92 -27.34 -28.45
CA ALA A 159 30.54 -27.17 -28.92
C ALA A 159 30.23 -25.67 -29.03
N ASP A 160 29.20 -25.32 -29.81
CA ASP A 160 28.76 -23.92 -29.96
C ASP A 160 28.14 -23.37 -28.67
N ILE A 161 27.47 -24.23 -27.89
CA ILE A 161 26.83 -23.87 -26.62
C ILE A 161 27.29 -24.85 -25.53
N LYS A 162 28.06 -24.36 -24.55
CA LYS A 162 28.43 -25.15 -23.37
C LYS A 162 27.49 -24.82 -22.22
N ILE A 163 26.97 -25.86 -21.58
CA ILE A 163 26.01 -25.74 -20.47
C ILE A 163 26.70 -26.20 -19.20
N ALA A 164 26.76 -25.33 -18.20
CA ALA A 164 27.36 -25.65 -16.91
C ALA A 164 26.52 -25.16 -15.73
N PHE A 165 26.58 -25.91 -14.62
CA PHE A 165 26.09 -25.52 -13.30
C PHE A 165 27.29 -25.07 -12.47
N VAL A 166 27.31 -23.80 -12.07
CA VAL A 166 28.49 -23.17 -11.46
C VAL A 166 28.10 -22.34 -10.25
N HIS A 167 29.03 -22.09 -9.36
CA HIS A 167 28.78 -21.37 -8.11
C HIS A 167 29.45 -19.99 -8.16
N ARG A 168 28.71 -18.93 -7.81
CA ARG A 168 29.22 -17.57 -7.57
C ARG A 168 30.17 -17.10 -8.67
N ASP A 169 31.39 -16.68 -8.33
CA ASP A 169 32.42 -16.35 -9.31
C ASP A 169 32.99 -17.63 -9.96
N HIS A 170 32.79 -17.74 -11.27
CA HIS A 170 33.16 -18.88 -12.09
C HIS A 170 34.00 -18.48 -13.31
N GLY A 171 34.63 -17.30 -13.27
CA GLY A 171 35.70 -16.91 -14.19
C GLY A 171 35.26 -16.30 -15.52
N ASP A 172 34.00 -15.91 -15.66
CA ASP A 172 33.44 -15.24 -16.86
C ASP A 172 33.08 -13.75 -16.65
N ASN A 173 33.40 -13.21 -15.46
CA ASN A 173 33.06 -11.85 -14.99
C ASN A 173 31.56 -11.59 -14.71
N SER A 174 30.73 -12.63 -14.67
CA SER A 174 29.31 -12.55 -14.32
C SER A 174 29.02 -13.42 -13.08
N PRO A 175 29.51 -13.05 -11.88
CA PRO A 175 29.36 -13.90 -10.70
C PRO A 175 27.91 -14.00 -10.24
N PHE A 176 27.46 -15.21 -9.88
CA PHE A 176 26.16 -15.43 -9.24
C PHE A 176 26.11 -14.91 -7.80
N ASP A 177 24.91 -14.59 -7.32
CA ASP A 177 24.64 -13.97 -6.03
C ASP A 177 24.22 -14.95 -4.91
N GLY A 178 24.10 -16.24 -5.23
CA GLY A 178 23.69 -17.31 -4.32
C GLY A 178 22.19 -17.57 -4.37
N PRO A 179 21.61 -18.27 -3.37
CA PRO A 179 20.22 -18.73 -3.45
C PRO A 179 19.20 -17.58 -3.50
N ASN A 180 18.26 -17.67 -4.42
CA ASN A 180 17.22 -16.70 -4.74
C ASN A 180 17.80 -15.35 -5.21
N GLY A 181 17.90 -15.18 -6.52
CA GLY A 181 18.33 -13.92 -7.15
C GLY A 181 18.51 -14.10 -8.65
N VAL A 182 19.75 -14.18 -9.10
CA VAL A 182 20.12 -14.51 -10.47
C VAL A 182 20.14 -16.03 -10.63
N LEU A 183 19.20 -16.58 -11.41
CA LEU A 183 19.09 -18.04 -11.54
C LEU A 183 20.08 -18.63 -12.54
N ALA A 184 20.35 -17.89 -13.60
CA ALA A 184 21.20 -18.30 -14.71
C ALA A 184 21.57 -17.07 -15.56
N HIS A 185 22.55 -17.24 -16.44
CA HIS A 185 22.82 -16.30 -17.53
C HIS A 185 23.36 -17.03 -18.75
N ALA A 186 23.33 -16.34 -19.89
CA ALA A 186 23.88 -16.83 -21.14
C ALA A 186 24.57 -15.73 -21.95
N PHE A 187 25.57 -16.15 -22.72
CA PHE A 187 26.28 -15.26 -23.62
C PHE A 187 25.69 -15.31 -25.03
N GLN A 188 25.64 -14.15 -25.69
CA GLN A 188 25.20 -14.04 -27.07
C GLN A 188 26.08 -14.85 -28.04
N PRO A 189 25.57 -15.20 -29.25
CA PRO A 189 26.32 -15.95 -30.26
C PRO A 189 27.70 -15.36 -30.55
N GLY A 190 28.76 -16.15 -30.47
CA GLY A 190 30.12 -15.63 -30.61
C GLY A 190 31.22 -16.67 -30.65
N GLN A 191 32.46 -16.21 -30.56
CA GLN A 191 33.64 -17.08 -30.38
C GLN A 191 33.98 -17.19 -28.89
N GLY A 192 34.66 -18.26 -28.50
CA GLY A 192 35.08 -18.46 -27.11
C GLY A 192 33.91 -18.85 -26.22
N ILE A 193 33.53 -17.95 -25.29
CA ILE A 193 32.39 -18.14 -24.37
C ILE A 193 31.04 -17.74 -25.00
N GLY A 194 31.05 -17.16 -26.20
CA GLY A 194 29.82 -16.74 -26.87
C GLY A 194 28.93 -17.93 -27.21
N GLY A 195 27.72 -17.96 -26.65
CA GLY A 195 26.80 -19.09 -26.70
C GLY A 195 26.71 -19.90 -25.40
N ASP A 196 27.66 -19.75 -24.48
CA ASP A 196 27.68 -20.56 -23.26
C ASP A 196 26.57 -20.13 -22.29
N VAL A 197 26.04 -21.12 -21.55
CA VAL A 197 24.97 -20.96 -20.58
C VAL A 197 25.41 -21.49 -19.23
N HIS A 198 25.30 -20.65 -18.22
CA HIS A 198 25.61 -20.98 -16.85
C HIS A 198 24.36 -20.91 -15.99
N PHE A 199 24.13 -21.96 -15.21
CA PHE A 199 23.06 -22.06 -14.23
C PHE A 199 23.65 -21.96 -12.83
N ASP A 200 22.99 -21.24 -11.92
CA ASP A 200 23.45 -21.18 -10.53
C ASP A 200 23.24 -22.54 -9.85
N ALA A 201 24.34 -23.15 -9.45
CA ALA A 201 24.35 -24.42 -8.75
C ALA A 201 23.92 -24.31 -7.28
N GLU A 202 23.83 -23.10 -6.71
CA GLU A 202 23.28 -22.85 -5.36
C GLU A 202 21.74 -22.81 -5.34
N GLU A 203 21.06 -22.82 -6.50
CA GLU A 203 19.59 -22.84 -6.59
C GLU A 203 18.98 -24.24 -6.47
N THR A 204 17.68 -24.32 -6.16
CA THR A 204 16.95 -25.59 -6.05
C THR A 204 16.18 -25.91 -7.35
N TRP A 205 16.74 -26.81 -8.15
CA TRP A 205 16.25 -27.20 -9.47
C TRP A 205 15.25 -28.36 -9.43
N THR A 206 14.16 -28.25 -10.18
CA THR A 206 13.11 -29.26 -10.29
C THR A 206 12.67 -29.51 -11.74
N THR A 207 12.12 -30.70 -12.03
CA THR A 207 11.52 -31.04 -13.34
C THR A 207 9.99 -31.02 -13.34
N SER A 208 9.36 -31.18 -12.18
CA SER A 208 7.90 -31.23 -12.02
C SER A 208 7.38 -30.04 -11.26
N SER A 209 6.21 -29.55 -11.68
CA SER A 209 5.46 -28.43 -11.11
C SER A 209 4.88 -28.64 -9.71
N ILE A 210 5.26 -29.71 -8.99
CA ILE A 210 4.74 -29.90 -7.64
C ILE A 210 5.47 -28.88 -6.78
N SER A 211 4.84 -27.73 -6.56
CA SER A 211 5.06 -26.94 -5.36
C SER A 211 4.91 -27.90 -4.19
N SER A 212 6.05 -28.31 -3.67
CA SER A 212 6.13 -29.23 -2.57
C SER A 212 5.61 -28.62 -1.26
N PHE A 213 4.93 -27.47 -1.31
CA PHE A 213 4.12 -26.94 -0.21
C PHE A 213 3.00 -27.89 0.22
N GLY A 214 2.45 -28.72 -0.69
CA GLY A 214 1.42 -29.70 -0.34
C GLY A 214 1.93 -31.06 0.16
N LEU A 215 3.11 -31.51 -0.28
CA LEU A 215 3.60 -32.87 -0.01
C LEU A 215 4.81 -32.94 0.94
N LYS A 216 5.60 -31.87 1.12
CA LYS A 216 6.62 -31.84 2.19
C LYS A 216 6.00 -31.67 3.59
N ALA A 217 4.80 -31.09 3.71
CA ALA A 217 4.06 -31.08 4.98
C ALA A 217 3.64 -32.50 5.42
N VAL A 218 3.38 -33.40 4.47
CA VAL A 218 3.10 -34.82 4.76
C VAL A 218 4.40 -35.60 5.05
N PHE A 219 5.52 -35.24 4.40
CA PHE A 219 6.82 -35.88 4.66
C PHE A 219 7.49 -35.41 5.96
N LEU A 220 7.21 -34.20 6.46
CA LEU A 220 7.70 -33.71 7.76
C LEU A 220 7.00 -34.41 8.96
N GLU A 221 5.78 -34.91 8.78
CA GLU A 221 5.11 -35.74 9.81
C GLU A 221 5.75 -37.13 9.96
N LEU A 222 6.40 -37.66 8.92
CA LEU A 222 7.06 -38.97 8.96
C LEU A 222 8.47 -38.95 9.56
N PHE A 223 9.18 -37.82 9.47
CA PHE A 223 10.53 -37.66 10.05
C PHE A 223 10.54 -37.17 11.50
N TYR A 224 9.38 -36.97 12.12
CA TYR A 224 9.25 -36.65 13.55
C TYR A 224 9.70 -37.79 14.49
N ASN A 225 10.09 -38.96 13.96
CA ASN A 225 10.48 -40.14 14.73
C ASN A 225 11.98 -40.51 14.68
N LEU A 226 12.85 -39.71 14.06
CA LEU A 226 14.31 -39.94 14.05
C LEU A 226 15.04 -38.63 14.36
N GLY A 227 15.17 -38.32 15.65
CA GLY A 227 15.61 -37.03 16.17
C GLY A 227 17.02 -36.59 15.78
N GLU A 228 17.12 -35.73 14.77
CA GLU A 228 18.27 -34.84 14.51
C GLU A 228 17.76 -33.40 14.23
N PRO A 229 18.37 -32.34 14.80
CA PRO A 229 17.91 -30.97 14.62
C PRO A 229 18.56 -30.31 13.40
N LEU A 230 17.76 -29.92 12.39
CA LEU A 230 18.22 -29.06 11.29
C LEU A 230 18.00 -27.59 11.61
N THR A 231 19.10 -26.86 11.73
CA THR A 231 19.18 -25.39 11.74
C THR A 231 18.92 -24.80 10.35
N THR A 232 18.31 -23.61 10.32
CA THR A 232 18.04 -22.69 9.18
C THR A 232 16.71 -22.88 8.43
N HIS A 233 15.80 -21.92 8.62
CA HIS A 233 14.62 -21.68 7.77
C HIS A 233 15.07 -20.90 6.54
N ALA A 234 15.69 -21.56 5.55
CA ALA A 234 15.78 -21.01 4.21
C ALA A 234 14.39 -21.16 3.54
N ARG A 235 13.83 -20.07 3.00
CA ARG A 235 12.74 -20.19 2.01
C ARG A 235 13.34 -20.91 0.80
N ILE A 236 12.95 -22.17 0.58
CA ILE A 236 13.36 -22.95 -0.58
C ILE A 236 12.32 -22.69 -1.67
N SER A 237 12.69 -21.87 -2.66
CA SER A 237 11.93 -21.72 -3.91
C SER A 237 12.40 -22.80 -4.88
N ASP A 238 11.48 -23.62 -5.38
CA ASP A 238 11.78 -24.67 -6.36
C ASP A 238 11.71 -24.06 -7.79
N TYR A 239 12.82 -24.07 -8.55
CA TYR A 239 12.90 -23.50 -9.91
C TYR A 239 12.86 -24.57 -10.99
N ASN A 240 12.04 -24.37 -12.03
CA ASN A 240 11.90 -25.35 -13.11
C ASN A 240 13.03 -25.19 -14.14
N LEU A 241 13.90 -26.20 -14.23
CA LEU A 241 15.08 -26.15 -15.11
C LEU A 241 14.72 -25.95 -16.59
N PHE A 242 13.60 -26.52 -17.07
CA PHE A 242 13.19 -26.37 -18.45
C PHE A 242 12.84 -24.91 -18.80
N LEU A 243 12.11 -24.21 -17.93
CA LEU A 243 11.71 -22.81 -18.19
C LEU A 243 12.92 -21.87 -18.18
N VAL A 244 13.80 -22.01 -17.19
CA VAL A 244 15.02 -21.19 -17.09
C VAL A 244 15.94 -21.49 -18.27
N ALA A 245 16.18 -22.76 -18.59
CA ALA A 245 17.01 -23.12 -19.74
C ALA A 245 16.44 -22.62 -21.07
N ALA A 246 15.11 -22.69 -21.27
CA ALA A 246 14.49 -22.19 -22.47
C ALA A 246 14.72 -20.68 -22.63
N HIS A 247 14.64 -19.89 -21.55
CA HIS A 247 14.96 -18.46 -21.55
C HIS A 247 16.44 -18.22 -21.91
N GLU A 248 17.37 -18.87 -21.20
CA GLU A 248 18.81 -18.67 -21.43
C GLU A 248 19.27 -19.09 -22.83
N PHE A 249 18.65 -20.13 -23.40
CA PHE A 249 18.91 -20.51 -24.79
C PHE A 249 18.44 -19.44 -25.77
N GLY A 250 17.41 -18.67 -25.46
CA GLY A 250 17.05 -17.51 -26.28
C GLY A 250 18.20 -16.50 -26.39
N HIS A 251 18.86 -16.19 -25.27
CA HIS A 251 20.06 -15.35 -25.26
C HIS A 251 21.23 -15.96 -26.03
N SER A 252 21.47 -17.26 -25.85
CA SER A 252 22.50 -18.02 -26.60
C SER A 252 22.27 -18.04 -28.11
N LEU A 253 21.02 -17.79 -28.53
CA LEU A 253 20.61 -17.67 -29.91
C LEU A 253 20.59 -16.22 -30.42
N GLY A 254 20.79 -15.23 -29.55
CA GLY A 254 20.91 -13.82 -29.90
C GLY A 254 19.68 -12.97 -29.57
N LEU A 255 18.71 -13.49 -28.82
CA LEU A 255 17.59 -12.70 -28.32
C LEU A 255 18.00 -11.86 -27.12
N SER A 256 17.40 -10.67 -27.01
CA SER A 256 17.50 -9.81 -25.83
C SER A 256 16.25 -9.99 -24.95
N HIS A 257 16.29 -9.45 -23.73
CA HIS A 257 15.10 -9.42 -22.89
C HIS A 257 13.94 -8.67 -23.57
N SER A 258 12.74 -9.20 -23.38
CA SER A 258 11.50 -8.58 -23.81
C SER A 258 10.89 -7.76 -22.67
N SER A 259 10.27 -6.63 -23.00
CA SER A 259 9.43 -5.87 -22.06
C SER A 259 8.00 -6.42 -21.97
N ASP A 260 7.66 -7.45 -22.75
CA ASP A 260 6.36 -8.12 -22.69
C ASP A 260 6.32 -9.09 -21.50
N PRO A 261 5.51 -8.86 -20.44
CA PRO A 261 5.43 -9.74 -19.27
C PRO A 261 5.00 -11.17 -19.62
N GLY A 262 4.40 -11.39 -20.79
CA GLY A 262 4.03 -12.70 -21.30
C GLY A 262 5.09 -13.43 -22.12
N ALA A 263 6.18 -12.77 -22.50
CA ALA A 263 7.27 -13.41 -23.24
C ALA A 263 8.00 -14.44 -22.38
N LEU A 264 8.64 -15.42 -23.02
CA LEU A 264 9.63 -16.27 -22.37
C LEU A 264 10.87 -15.44 -22.03
N MET A 265 11.28 -14.56 -22.94
CA MET A 265 12.42 -13.65 -22.78
C MET A 265 12.15 -12.48 -21.83
N TYR A 266 11.05 -12.47 -21.06
CA TYR A 266 10.87 -11.51 -19.98
C TYR A 266 11.86 -11.82 -18.84
N PRO A 267 12.57 -10.85 -18.25
CA PRO A 267 13.69 -11.13 -17.33
C PRO A 267 13.28 -11.91 -16.08
N ASN A 268 12.06 -11.68 -15.59
CA ASN A 268 11.57 -12.30 -14.37
C ASN A 268 10.86 -13.61 -14.71
N TYR A 269 11.25 -14.70 -14.04
CA TYR A 269 10.67 -16.01 -14.33
C TYR A 269 9.26 -16.11 -13.76
N ALA A 270 8.27 -16.28 -14.64
CA ALA A 270 6.90 -16.61 -14.28
C ALA A 270 6.67 -18.12 -14.39
N PHE A 271 6.04 -18.70 -13.37
CA PHE A 271 5.68 -20.12 -13.40
C PHE A 271 4.69 -20.43 -14.52
N ARG A 272 5.03 -21.45 -15.34
CA ARG A 272 4.19 -22.00 -16.40
C ARG A 272 4.22 -23.52 -16.31
N ASP A 273 3.09 -24.16 -16.57
CA ASP A 273 3.05 -25.62 -16.63
C ASP A 273 3.86 -26.12 -17.85
N PRO A 274 4.96 -26.87 -17.64
CA PRO A 274 5.78 -27.39 -18.73
C PRO A 274 5.04 -28.34 -19.67
N THR A 275 3.96 -28.98 -19.21
CA THR A 275 3.20 -29.97 -19.99
C THR A 275 2.32 -29.33 -21.06
N THR A 276 1.88 -28.10 -20.84
CA THR A 276 1.05 -27.32 -21.76
C THR A 276 1.78 -26.10 -22.33
N TYR A 277 3.11 -26.03 -22.14
CA TYR A 277 3.89 -24.86 -22.51
C TYR A 277 3.93 -24.65 -24.03
N THR A 278 3.65 -23.43 -24.45
CA THR A 278 3.80 -22.96 -25.83
C THR A 278 4.61 -21.67 -25.83
N LEU A 279 5.50 -21.54 -26.83
CA LEU A 279 6.34 -20.35 -26.98
C LEU A 279 5.43 -19.14 -27.29
N PRO A 280 5.50 -18.04 -26.51
CA PRO A 280 4.72 -16.84 -26.78
C PRO A 280 5.03 -16.21 -28.13
N GLN A 281 4.07 -15.46 -28.66
CA GLN A 281 4.17 -14.88 -30.00
C GLN A 281 5.32 -13.86 -30.11
N ASP A 282 5.60 -13.11 -29.03
CA ASP A 282 6.71 -12.16 -28.98
C ASP A 282 8.06 -12.86 -29.22
N ASP A 283 8.28 -14.00 -28.56
CA ASP A 283 9.51 -14.79 -28.70
C ASP A 283 9.61 -15.47 -30.08
N ILE A 284 8.48 -15.96 -30.63
CA ILE A 284 8.42 -16.50 -32.01
C ILE A 284 8.84 -15.42 -33.01
N ASN A 285 8.27 -14.20 -32.88
CA ASN A 285 8.62 -13.09 -33.76
C ASN A 285 10.11 -12.73 -33.62
N GLY A 286 10.64 -12.71 -32.39
CA GLY A 286 12.04 -12.43 -32.11
C GLY A 286 12.97 -13.43 -32.79
N ILE A 287 12.78 -14.74 -32.58
CA ILE A 287 13.69 -15.76 -33.13
C ILE A 287 13.60 -15.83 -34.65
N GLN A 288 12.40 -15.66 -35.22
CA GLN A 288 12.21 -15.64 -36.67
C GLN A 288 12.77 -14.39 -37.33
N ALA A 289 12.79 -13.25 -36.63
CA ALA A 289 13.47 -12.05 -37.12
C ALA A 289 14.99 -12.28 -37.28
N ILE A 290 15.59 -13.15 -36.45
CA ILE A 290 17.03 -13.47 -36.52
C ILE A 290 17.30 -14.57 -37.55
N TYR A 291 16.61 -15.71 -37.47
CA TYR A 291 16.94 -16.92 -38.24
C TYR A 291 16.02 -17.21 -39.42
N GLY A 292 14.87 -16.53 -39.51
CA GLY A 292 13.82 -16.83 -40.49
C GLY A 292 12.80 -17.84 -39.98
N LEU A 293 11.82 -18.14 -40.83
CA LEU A 293 10.72 -19.05 -40.55
C LEU A 293 11.19 -20.49 -40.29
N SER A 294 10.40 -21.23 -39.52
CA SER A 294 10.63 -22.66 -39.29
C SER A 294 10.56 -23.44 -40.61
N ASN A 295 11.31 -24.53 -40.70
CA ASN A 295 11.22 -25.47 -41.82
C ASN A 295 9.90 -26.27 -41.83
N ASN A 296 9.06 -26.13 -40.81
CA ASN A 296 7.75 -26.76 -40.73
C ASN A 296 6.75 -26.17 -41.74
N PRO A 297 5.89 -26.99 -42.38
CA PRO A 297 4.89 -26.51 -43.35
C PRO A 297 3.89 -25.51 -42.76
N VAL A 298 3.62 -25.64 -41.46
CA VAL A 298 2.76 -24.74 -40.69
C VAL A 298 3.63 -24.03 -39.68
N GLN A 299 3.65 -22.70 -39.74
CA GLN A 299 4.38 -21.89 -38.78
C GLN A 299 3.69 -21.94 -37.41
N PRO A 300 4.45 -22.06 -36.31
CA PRO A 300 3.86 -22.06 -34.99
C PRO A 300 3.27 -20.69 -34.67
N THR A 301 2.13 -20.71 -33.99
CA THR A 301 1.51 -19.52 -33.39
C THR A 301 1.51 -19.67 -31.88
N GLY A 302 1.83 -18.58 -31.20
CA GLY A 302 1.95 -18.53 -29.75
C GLY A 302 0.85 -17.69 -29.10
N PRO A 303 0.64 -17.85 -27.78
CA PRO A 303 -0.18 -16.92 -27.01
C PRO A 303 0.44 -15.51 -27.04
N SER A 304 -0.40 -14.49 -27.18
CA SER A 304 -0.02 -13.08 -27.14
C SER A 304 -0.49 -12.43 -25.86
N THR A 305 0.32 -11.57 -25.27
CA THR A 305 -0.10 -10.79 -24.10
C THR A 305 -1.15 -9.77 -24.49
N PRO A 306 -2.32 -9.79 -23.84
CA PRO A 306 -3.38 -8.89 -24.20
C PRO A 306 -3.09 -7.47 -23.65
N ARG A 307 -3.47 -6.45 -24.42
CA ARG A 307 -3.24 -5.04 -24.08
C ARG A 307 -4.52 -4.43 -23.52
N ALA A 308 -4.45 -3.87 -22.32
CA ALA A 308 -5.62 -3.40 -21.54
C ALA A 308 -6.54 -2.39 -22.27
N CYS A 309 -6.04 -1.70 -23.30
CA CYS A 309 -6.81 -0.71 -24.08
C CYS A 309 -6.91 -1.04 -25.57
N ASP A 310 -6.65 -2.29 -26.00
CA ASP A 310 -6.93 -2.70 -27.39
C ASP A 310 -8.46 -2.67 -27.63
N PRO A 311 -8.97 -1.95 -28.64
CA PRO A 311 -10.42 -1.90 -28.91
C PRO A 311 -11.03 -3.25 -29.32
N ARG A 312 -10.21 -4.26 -29.64
CA ARG A 312 -10.64 -5.62 -29.96
C ARG A 312 -10.55 -6.57 -28.76
N LEU A 313 -10.18 -6.06 -27.58
CA LEU A 313 -10.05 -6.84 -26.36
C LEU A 313 -11.41 -7.40 -25.93
N THR A 314 -11.46 -8.70 -25.71
CA THR A 314 -12.60 -9.40 -25.09
C THR A 314 -12.13 -10.07 -23.81
N PHE A 315 -13.00 -10.12 -22.79
CA PHE A 315 -12.71 -10.82 -21.54
C PHE A 315 -13.44 -12.15 -21.52
N ASP A 316 -12.77 -13.18 -21.01
CA ASP A 316 -13.37 -14.51 -20.88
C ASP A 316 -14.30 -14.59 -19.67
N ALA A 317 -14.00 -13.83 -18.61
CA ALA A 317 -14.86 -13.68 -17.45
C ALA A 317 -14.56 -12.38 -16.71
N ILE A 318 -15.55 -11.85 -15.99
CA ILE A 318 -15.38 -10.72 -15.07
C ILE A 318 -16.01 -11.11 -13.74
N ALA A 319 -15.30 -10.87 -12.64
CA ALA A 319 -15.87 -11.03 -11.30
C ALA A 319 -15.51 -9.83 -10.43
N THR A 320 -16.36 -9.59 -9.45
CA THR A 320 -15.99 -8.75 -8.32
C THR A 320 -15.40 -9.60 -7.22
N LEU A 321 -14.51 -9.03 -6.42
CA LEU A 321 -14.08 -9.63 -5.16
C LEU A 321 -13.94 -8.50 -4.16
N ARG A 322 -14.89 -8.41 -3.22
CA ARG A 322 -14.88 -7.43 -2.11
C ARG A 322 -14.71 -5.99 -2.60
N GLY A 323 -15.33 -5.61 -3.71
CA GLY A 323 -15.29 -4.26 -4.28
C GLY A 323 -14.24 -4.03 -5.38
N GLU A 324 -13.26 -4.93 -5.52
CA GLU A 324 -12.34 -4.92 -6.66
C GLU A 324 -12.95 -5.61 -7.87
N ILE A 325 -12.47 -5.28 -9.07
CA ILE A 325 -12.91 -5.92 -10.31
C ILE A 325 -11.75 -6.69 -10.91
N PHE A 326 -12.00 -7.96 -11.19
CA PHE A 326 -11.08 -8.88 -11.84
C PHE A 326 -11.56 -9.15 -13.26
N PHE A 327 -10.72 -8.86 -14.25
CA PHE A 327 -10.99 -9.16 -15.66
C PHE A 327 -10.09 -10.31 -16.09
N PHE A 328 -10.67 -11.47 -16.39
CA PHE A 328 -9.93 -12.65 -16.81
C PHE A 328 -9.84 -12.74 -18.32
N GLN A 329 -8.67 -13.11 -18.83
CA GLN A 329 -8.47 -13.38 -20.24
C GLN A 329 -7.32 -14.37 -20.45
N ASP A 330 -7.63 -15.51 -21.06
CA ASP A 330 -6.75 -16.65 -21.25
C ASP A 330 -6.02 -16.98 -19.93
N ARG A 331 -4.70 -16.89 -19.90
CA ARG A 331 -3.88 -17.17 -18.73
C ARG A 331 -3.66 -15.97 -17.81
N TYR A 332 -4.22 -14.82 -18.15
CA TYR A 332 -4.04 -13.56 -17.47
C TYR A 332 -5.30 -13.13 -16.72
N PHE A 333 -5.09 -12.29 -15.73
CA PHE A 333 -6.16 -11.45 -15.22
C PHE A 333 -5.64 -10.05 -14.92
N TRP A 334 -6.54 -9.09 -15.05
CA TRP A 334 -6.36 -7.75 -14.57
C TRP A 334 -7.09 -7.55 -13.27
N ARG A 335 -6.45 -6.88 -12.32
CA ARG A 335 -7.08 -6.44 -11.08
C ARG A 335 -7.22 -4.92 -11.10
N ARG A 336 -8.45 -4.45 -10.88
CA ARG A 336 -8.76 -3.03 -10.73
C ARG A 336 -9.26 -2.77 -9.32
N HIS A 337 -8.44 -2.09 -8.53
CA HIS A 337 -8.84 -1.59 -7.23
C HIS A 337 -9.67 -0.30 -7.39
N PRO A 338 -10.73 -0.06 -6.58
CA PRO A 338 -11.54 1.15 -6.68
C PRO A 338 -10.77 2.47 -6.49
N GLN A 339 -9.66 2.42 -5.76
CA GLN A 339 -8.88 3.59 -5.34
C GLN A 339 -7.55 3.74 -6.09
N LEU A 340 -7.12 2.73 -6.86
CA LEU A 340 -5.89 2.79 -7.64
C LEU A 340 -6.18 3.15 -9.10
N ARG A 341 -5.28 3.93 -9.70
CA ARG A 341 -5.40 4.39 -11.10
C ARG A 341 -5.01 3.34 -12.13
N ARG A 342 -4.11 2.42 -11.78
CA ARG A 342 -3.61 1.40 -12.71
C ARG A 342 -4.30 0.08 -12.48
N VAL A 343 -4.44 -0.64 -13.58
CA VAL A 343 -4.95 -2.00 -13.61
C VAL A 343 -3.73 -2.91 -13.68
N GLU A 344 -3.56 -3.75 -12.68
CA GLU A 344 -2.41 -4.65 -12.59
C GLU A 344 -2.67 -5.90 -13.44
N LEU A 345 -1.79 -6.16 -14.42
CA LEU A 345 -1.82 -7.39 -15.21
C LEU A 345 -1.01 -8.47 -14.49
N ASN A 346 -1.66 -9.59 -14.23
CA ASN A 346 -1.07 -10.72 -13.52
C ASN A 346 -1.38 -12.04 -14.24
N PHE A 347 -0.54 -13.05 -14.00
CA PHE A 347 -0.86 -14.42 -14.42
C PHE A 347 -1.76 -15.07 -13.38
N ILE A 348 -2.79 -15.78 -13.84
CA ILE A 348 -3.69 -16.53 -12.98
C ILE A 348 -2.91 -17.55 -12.12
N SER A 349 -1.92 -18.22 -12.72
CA SER A 349 -1.11 -19.26 -12.08
C SER A 349 -0.24 -18.77 -10.93
N LEU A 350 0.07 -17.46 -10.87
CA LEU A 350 0.85 -16.89 -9.76
C LEU A 350 0.05 -16.87 -8.46
N PHE A 351 -1.26 -16.62 -8.57
CA PHE A 351 -2.17 -16.51 -7.44
C PHE A 351 -2.87 -17.84 -7.15
N TRP A 352 -3.22 -18.57 -8.20
CA TRP A 352 -3.92 -19.86 -8.12
C TRP A 352 -3.26 -20.89 -9.04
N PRO A 353 -2.17 -21.55 -8.61
CA PRO A 353 -1.43 -22.51 -9.44
C PRO A 353 -2.26 -23.69 -9.95
N ASN A 354 -3.29 -24.08 -9.19
CA ASN A 354 -4.19 -25.21 -9.51
C ASN A 354 -5.44 -24.77 -10.30
N LEU A 355 -5.56 -23.49 -10.64
CA LEU A 355 -6.67 -22.96 -11.41
C LEU A 355 -6.31 -23.00 -12.91
N PRO A 356 -7.21 -23.47 -13.78
CA PRO A 356 -6.92 -23.51 -15.20
C PRO A 356 -6.98 -22.11 -15.85
N SER A 357 -6.25 -21.91 -16.96
CA SER A 357 -6.39 -20.72 -17.82
C SER A 357 -7.75 -20.70 -18.55
N GLY A 358 -8.14 -19.58 -19.15
CA GLY A 358 -9.35 -19.46 -19.98
C GLY A 358 -10.64 -19.67 -19.17
N ILE A 359 -10.76 -18.95 -18.05
CA ILE A 359 -11.96 -18.98 -17.19
C ILE A 359 -13.14 -18.44 -17.99
N GLN A 360 -14.22 -19.22 -18.10
CA GLN A 360 -15.35 -18.91 -18.99
C GLN A 360 -16.47 -18.13 -18.32
N ALA A 361 -16.60 -18.25 -16.99
CA ALA A 361 -17.53 -17.44 -16.23
C ALA A 361 -17.04 -17.30 -14.80
N ALA A 362 -17.39 -16.20 -14.15
CA ALA A 362 -17.00 -15.93 -12.77
C ALA A 362 -18.08 -15.10 -12.09
N TYR A 363 -18.33 -15.32 -10.80
CA TYR A 363 -19.21 -14.44 -10.02
C TYR A 363 -18.83 -14.44 -8.53
N GLU A 364 -19.17 -13.35 -7.85
CA GLU A 364 -19.05 -13.23 -6.40
C GLU A 364 -20.35 -13.60 -5.70
N ASP A 365 -20.29 -14.52 -4.74
CA ASP A 365 -21.33 -14.70 -3.73
C ASP A 365 -20.96 -13.86 -2.51
N SER A 366 -21.44 -12.62 -2.47
CA SER A 366 -21.14 -11.67 -1.40
C SER A 366 -21.71 -12.09 -0.03
N ASP A 367 -22.75 -12.92 0.00
CA ASP A 367 -23.35 -13.44 1.23
C ASP A 367 -22.40 -14.47 1.90
N ARG A 368 -21.69 -15.26 1.07
CA ARG A 368 -20.75 -16.30 1.52
C ARG A 368 -19.29 -15.87 1.47
N ASP A 369 -19.03 -14.71 0.88
CA ASP A 369 -17.69 -14.18 0.64
C ASP A 369 -16.81 -15.15 -0.16
N LEU A 370 -17.41 -15.75 -1.21
CA LEU A 370 -16.77 -16.70 -2.11
C LEU A 370 -16.85 -16.20 -3.55
N VAL A 371 -15.77 -16.40 -4.32
CA VAL A 371 -15.79 -16.21 -5.77
C VAL A 371 -15.84 -17.56 -6.45
N PHE A 372 -16.82 -17.75 -7.32
CA PHE A 372 -16.97 -18.96 -8.10
C PHE A 372 -16.45 -18.75 -9.51
N LEU A 373 -15.60 -19.66 -9.98
CA LEU A 373 -14.99 -19.63 -11.31
C LEU A 373 -15.39 -20.90 -12.07
N PHE A 374 -15.71 -20.77 -13.34
CA PHE A 374 -16.23 -21.85 -14.18
C PHE A 374 -15.32 -22.08 -15.39
N LYS A 375 -15.02 -23.34 -15.66
CA LYS A 375 -14.36 -23.77 -16.90
C LYS A 375 -14.81 -25.18 -17.27
N GLY A 376 -15.31 -25.31 -18.49
CA GLY A 376 -15.94 -26.52 -18.99
C GLY A 376 -17.07 -26.96 -18.06
N ASN A 377 -17.09 -28.26 -17.75
CA ASN A 377 -18.09 -28.84 -16.88
C ASN A 377 -17.71 -28.76 -15.38
N GLN A 378 -16.69 -27.97 -15.03
CA GLN A 378 -16.17 -27.83 -13.68
C GLN A 378 -16.26 -26.39 -13.17
N TYR A 379 -16.29 -26.27 -11.85
CA TYR A 379 -16.22 -24.98 -11.17
C TYR A 379 -15.40 -25.08 -9.88
N TRP A 380 -14.79 -23.95 -9.52
CA TRP A 380 -13.96 -23.74 -8.33
C TRP A 380 -14.64 -22.71 -7.43
N ALA A 381 -14.43 -22.82 -6.13
CA ALA A 381 -14.82 -21.80 -5.16
C ALA A 381 -13.55 -21.28 -4.49
N LEU A 382 -13.37 -19.96 -4.54
CA LEU A 382 -12.26 -19.25 -3.94
C LEU A 382 -12.73 -18.47 -2.71
N ASN A 383 -11.90 -18.44 -1.68
CA ASN A 383 -11.98 -17.46 -0.60
C ASN A 383 -10.65 -16.69 -0.55
N GLY A 384 -10.61 -15.52 -1.18
CA GLY A 384 -9.34 -14.81 -1.40
C GLY A 384 -8.39 -15.65 -2.27
N TYR A 385 -7.21 -15.99 -1.72
CA TYR A 385 -6.19 -16.78 -2.41
C TYR A 385 -6.37 -18.30 -2.27
N ASP A 386 -7.26 -18.77 -1.40
CA ASP A 386 -7.42 -20.20 -1.11
C ASP A 386 -8.56 -20.83 -1.94
N ILE A 387 -8.25 -21.91 -2.67
CA ILE A 387 -9.25 -22.79 -3.29
C ILE A 387 -9.87 -23.66 -2.19
N GLN A 388 -11.20 -23.63 -2.07
CA GLN A 388 -11.91 -24.38 -1.03
C GLN A 388 -11.76 -25.90 -1.17
N GLN A 389 -11.75 -26.62 -0.03
CA GLN A 389 -11.66 -28.08 -0.04
C GLN A 389 -12.85 -28.74 -0.76
N GLY A 390 -12.56 -29.79 -1.53
CA GLY A 390 -13.55 -30.53 -2.30
C GLY A 390 -13.95 -29.85 -3.62
N TYR A 391 -13.12 -28.94 -4.12
CA TYR A 391 -13.17 -28.36 -5.47
C TYR A 391 -11.95 -28.81 -6.29
N PRO A 392 -12.04 -28.89 -7.63
CA PRO A 392 -13.19 -28.54 -8.47
C PRO A 392 -14.39 -29.49 -8.33
N ARG A 393 -15.59 -28.97 -8.60
CA ARG A 393 -16.85 -29.74 -8.63
C ARG A 393 -17.48 -29.67 -10.01
N ASN A 394 -18.39 -30.59 -10.32
CA ASN A 394 -19.09 -30.61 -11.60
C ASN A 394 -20.29 -29.66 -11.61
N ILE A 395 -20.51 -28.91 -12.70
CA ILE A 395 -21.63 -27.96 -12.82
C ILE A 395 -23.01 -28.63 -12.72
N ALA A 396 -23.13 -29.95 -12.95
CA ALA A 396 -24.34 -30.71 -12.67
C ALA A 396 -24.81 -30.59 -11.21
N ASN A 397 -23.91 -30.26 -10.27
CA ASN A 397 -24.25 -30.00 -8.87
C ASN A 397 -25.12 -28.75 -8.68
N TYR A 398 -25.11 -27.80 -9.63
CA TYR A 398 -26.05 -26.67 -9.66
C TYR A 398 -27.44 -27.05 -10.22
N GLY A 399 -27.60 -28.28 -10.73
CA GLY A 399 -28.83 -28.76 -11.37
C GLY A 399 -28.86 -28.59 -12.90
N PHE A 400 -27.72 -28.25 -13.52
CA PHE A 400 -27.62 -28.20 -14.99
C PHE A 400 -27.79 -29.59 -15.62
N PRO A 401 -28.49 -29.71 -16.76
CA PRO A 401 -28.54 -30.95 -17.52
C PRO A 401 -27.18 -31.27 -18.14
N ARG A 402 -26.90 -32.55 -18.38
CA ARG A 402 -25.62 -33.01 -18.98
C ARG A 402 -25.35 -32.47 -20.39
N THR A 403 -26.36 -31.87 -21.03
CA THR A 403 -26.22 -31.19 -22.33
C THR A 403 -25.48 -29.86 -22.22
N VAL A 404 -25.49 -29.22 -21.04
CA VAL A 404 -24.73 -28.00 -20.78
C VAL A 404 -23.30 -28.41 -20.41
N GLN A 405 -22.34 -28.05 -21.25
CA GLN A 405 -20.93 -28.41 -21.07
C GLN A 405 -20.06 -27.27 -20.56
N ALA A 406 -20.54 -26.03 -20.64
CA ALA A 406 -19.84 -24.82 -20.22
C ALA A 406 -20.86 -23.72 -19.89
N ILE A 407 -20.41 -22.72 -19.14
CA ILE A 407 -21.18 -21.51 -18.80
C ILE A 407 -20.44 -20.33 -19.41
N ASP A 408 -21.16 -19.45 -20.11
CA ASP A 408 -20.56 -18.32 -20.84
C ASP A 408 -20.42 -17.05 -20.00
N ALA A 409 -21.33 -16.83 -19.05
CA ALA A 409 -21.19 -15.77 -18.07
C ALA A 409 -22.03 -16.06 -16.82
N ALA A 410 -21.68 -15.45 -15.70
CA ALA A 410 -22.42 -15.60 -14.46
C ALA A 410 -22.42 -14.29 -13.66
N VAL A 411 -23.52 -13.95 -13.00
CA VAL A 411 -23.59 -12.82 -12.07
C VAL A 411 -24.53 -13.12 -10.92
N SER A 412 -24.16 -12.71 -9.71
CA SER A 412 -25.03 -12.78 -8.54
C SER A 412 -25.74 -11.44 -8.36
N TYR A 413 -27.05 -11.48 -8.17
CA TYR A 413 -27.88 -10.31 -7.89
C TYR A 413 -28.97 -10.67 -6.87
N ARG A 414 -29.03 -9.93 -5.74
CA ARG A 414 -30.06 -10.07 -4.68
C ARG A 414 -30.30 -11.54 -4.25
N SER A 415 -29.23 -12.24 -3.89
CA SER A 415 -29.22 -13.66 -3.47
C SER A 415 -29.73 -14.66 -4.53
N LYS A 416 -29.72 -14.27 -5.81
CA LYS A 416 -29.94 -15.16 -6.96
C LYS A 416 -28.71 -15.10 -7.86
N THR A 417 -28.35 -16.24 -8.44
CA THR A 417 -27.30 -16.29 -9.45
C THR A 417 -27.92 -16.50 -10.83
N TYR A 418 -27.52 -15.69 -11.78
CA TYR A 418 -27.92 -15.77 -13.18
C TYR A 418 -26.77 -16.36 -13.97
N PHE A 419 -27.04 -17.45 -14.69
CA PHE A 419 -26.07 -18.09 -15.57
C PHE A 419 -26.52 -17.93 -17.02
N PHE A 420 -25.60 -17.51 -17.87
CA PHE A 420 -25.81 -17.29 -19.30
C PHE A 420 -25.15 -18.43 -20.04
N VAL A 421 -25.92 -19.12 -20.90
CA VAL A 421 -25.46 -20.26 -21.69
C VAL A 421 -26.07 -20.11 -23.09
N ASN A 422 -25.23 -19.79 -24.08
CA ASN A 422 -25.62 -19.41 -25.44
C ASN A 422 -26.64 -18.25 -25.43
N ASP A 423 -27.83 -18.48 -25.99
CA ASP A 423 -28.98 -17.57 -26.01
C ASP A 423 -29.98 -17.83 -24.87
N GLN A 424 -29.58 -18.62 -23.87
CA GLN A 424 -30.42 -19.02 -22.75
C GLN A 424 -29.95 -18.45 -21.42
N LEU A 425 -30.93 -18.02 -20.62
CA LEU A 425 -30.75 -17.61 -19.24
C LEU A 425 -31.16 -18.74 -18.30
N TRP A 426 -30.40 -18.95 -17.24
CA TRP A 426 -30.72 -19.82 -16.11
C TRP A 426 -30.68 -19.02 -14.82
N ARG A 427 -31.56 -19.36 -13.86
CA ARG A 427 -31.63 -18.68 -12.55
C ARG A 427 -31.54 -19.69 -11.42
N TYR A 428 -30.58 -19.47 -10.53
CA TYR A 428 -30.30 -20.32 -9.38
C TYR A 428 -30.59 -19.57 -8.08
N ASP A 429 -31.27 -20.25 -7.16
CA ASP A 429 -31.57 -19.73 -5.84
C ASP A 429 -30.40 -20.03 -4.89
N ASN A 430 -29.64 -19.01 -4.49
CA ASN A 430 -28.45 -19.19 -3.65
C ASN A 430 -28.82 -19.63 -2.21
N GLN A 431 -30.03 -19.33 -1.74
CA GLN A 431 -30.49 -19.70 -0.40
C GLN A 431 -30.97 -21.15 -0.35
N ARG A 432 -31.77 -21.55 -1.33
CA ARG A 432 -32.32 -22.92 -1.44
C ARG A 432 -31.36 -23.89 -2.09
N GLN A 433 -30.30 -23.38 -2.72
CA GLN A 433 -29.31 -24.14 -3.48
C GLN A 433 -29.90 -25.02 -4.59
N VAL A 434 -30.92 -24.50 -5.29
CA VAL A 434 -31.61 -25.20 -6.38
C VAL A 434 -31.78 -24.30 -7.60
N MET A 435 -31.71 -24.90 -8.79
CA MET A 435 -32.11 -24.24 -10.03
C MET A 435 -33.61 -23.98 -10.01
N GLU A 436 -34.05 -22.78 -10.39
CA GLU A 436 -35.45 -22.42 -10.32
C GLU A 436 -36.30 -23.06 -11.43
N PRO A 437 -37.54 -23.47 -11.14
CA PRO A 437 -38.44 -24.03 -12.13
C PRO A 437 -38.82 -22.99 -13.19
N GLY A 438 -38.93 -23.43 -14.45
CA GLY A 438 -39.26 -22.55 -15.58
C GLY A 438 -38.06 -21.90 -16.25
N TYR A 439 -36.84 -22.39 -15.96
CA TYR A 439 -35.60 -22.10 -16.67
C TYR A 439 -35.08 -23.39 -17.36
N PRO A 440 -34.39 -23.29 -18.51
CA PRO A 440 -33.88 -22.07 -19.15
C PRO A 440 -34.98 -21.22 -19.81
N ARG A 441 -34.73 -19.92 -19.92
CA ARG A 441 -35.56 -18.96 -20.68
C ARG A 441 -34.75 -18.33 -21.81
N SER A 442 -35.44 -17.84 -22.84
CA SER A 442 -34.80 -17.06 -23.91
C SER A 442 -34.19 -15.79 -23.32
N LEU A 443 -32.92 -15.51 -23.62
CA LEU A 443 -32.24 -14.32 -23.13
C LEU A 443 -32.95 -13.03 -23.61
N SER A 444 -33.40 -13.03 -24.86
CA SER A 444 -34.06 -11.88 -25.51
C SER A 444 -35.43 -11.53 -24.91
N SER A 445 -36.09 -12.46 -24.22
CA SER A 445 -37.37 -12.16 -23.55
C SER A 445 -37.16 -11.41 -22.24
N ASP A 446 -36.12 -11.76 -21.48
CA ASP A 446 -35.84 -11.18 -20.17
C ASP A 446 -34.92 -9.94 -20.27
N PHE A 447 -34.08 -9.86 -21.31
CA PHE A 447 -33.17 -8.74 -21.59
C PHE A 447 -33.33 -8.21 -23.03
N PRO A 448 -34.33 -7.34 -23.30
CA PRO A 448 -34.53 -6.75 -24.62
C PRO A 448 -33.29 -5.99 -25.10
N GLY A 449 -32.80 -6.32 -26.30
CA GLY A 449 -31.59 -5.74 -26.89
C GLY A 449 -30.34 -6.64 -26.78
N ILE A 450 -30.38 -7.71 -25.98
CA ILE A 450 -29.32 -8.73 -25.91
C ILE A 450 -29.85 -10.00 -26.56
N ALA A 451 -29.59 -10.16 -27.86
CA ALA A 451 -30.10 -11.27 -28.67
C ALA A 451 -29.05 -12.36 -28.95
N SER A 452 -27.83 -12.20 -28.45
CA SER A 452 -26.68 -13.09 -28.69
C SER A 452 -26.04 -13.53 -27.38
N ARG A 453 -25.05 -14.42 -27.49
CA ARG A 453 -24.19 -14.87 -26.39
C ARG A 453 -23.61 -13.67 -25.62
N VAL A 454 -23.56 -13.81 -24.30
CA VAL A 454 -22.93 -12.86 -23.37
C VAL A 454 -21.57 -13.42 -22.99
N ASP A 455 -20.49 -12.70 -23.30
CA ASP A 455 -19.13 -13.17 -23.00
C ASP A 455 -18.73 -12.93 -21.54
N ALA A 456 -19.24 -11.86 -20.91
CA ALA A 456 -19.07 -11.61 -19.48
C ALA A 456 -20.18 -10.69 -18.94
N VAL A 457 -20.48 -10.81 -17.66
CA VAL A 457 -21.40 -9.90 -16.96
C VAL A 457 -20.85 -9.61 -15.56
N PHE A 458 -20.98 -8.38 -15.11
CA PHE A 458 -20.74 -8.00 -13.73
C PHE A 458 -21.74 -6.91 -13.34
N GLN A 459 -21.97 -6.76 -12.04
CA GLN A 459 -22.83 -5.71 -11.51
C GLN A 459 -21.97 -4.56 -11.00
N GLN A 460 -22.22 -3.35 -11.50
CA GLN A 460 -21.68 -2.10 -10.94
C GLN A 460 -22.79 -1.39 -10.16
N ASP A 461 -22.45 -0.83 -8.99
CA ASP A 461 -23.43 -0.17 -8.11
C ASP A 461 -24.00 1.11 -8.78
N PRO A 462 -25.33 1.24 -9.00
CA PRO A 462 -25.91 2.36 -9.74
C PRO A 462 -25.68 3.74 -9.11
N ASP A 463 -25.44 3.81 -7.81
CA ASP A 463 -25.23 5.08 -7.08
C ASP A 463 -23.98 5.84 -7.56
N GLN A 464 -22.97 5.15 -8.12
CA GLN A 464 -21.73 5.78 -8.61
C GLN A 464 -21.87 6.60 -9.91
N LYS A 465 -22.90 6.35 -10.73
CA LYS A 465 -23.02 7.03 -12.05
C LYS A 465 -23.66 8.41 -11.94
N MET A 466 -24.62 8.58 -11.03
CA MET A 466 -25.31 9.85 -10.79
C MET A 466 -24.38 10.85 -10.09
N GLU A 467 -23.55 10.35 -9.17
CA GLU A 467 -22.56 11.14 -8.43
C GLU A 467 -21.52 11.79 -9.35
N ASN A 468 -21.11 11.10 -10.43
CA ASN A 468 -20.09 11.62 -11.36
C ASN A 468 -20.56 12.83 -12.19
N GLU A 469 -21.83 12.93 -12.58
CA GLU A 469 -22.34 14.08 -13.34
C GLU A 469 -22.49 15.33 -12.45
N GLU A 470 -22.96 15.15 -11.21
CA GLU A 470 -23.07 16.24 -10.23
C GLU A 470 -21.70 16.77 -9.80
N ASN A 471 -20.74 15.87 -9.58
CA ASN A 471 -19.36 16.22 -9.23
C ASN A 471 -18.67 17.04 -10.34
N MET A 472 -18.97 16.78 -11.62
CA MET A 472 -18.45 17.57 -12.74
C MET A 472 -19.03 18.98 -12.78
N GLN A 473 -20.32 19.15 -12.47
CA GLN A 473 -20.95 20.47 -12.42
C GLN A 473 -20.42 21.31 -11.25
N LEU A 474 -20.27 20.69 -10.07
CA LEU A 474 -19.66 21.32 -8.90
C LEU A 474 -18.26 21.84 -9.22
N ALA A 475 -17.42 21.00 -9.82
CA ALA A 475 -16.05 21.36 -10.16
C ALA A 475 -15.95 22.55 -11.11
N GLN A 476 -16.83 22.57 -12.13
CA GLN A 476 -16.88 23.68 -13.07
C GLN A 476 -17.27 24.99 -12.38
N ALA A 477 -18.27 24.96 -11.48
CA ALA A 477 -18.68 26.13 -10.71
C ALA A 477 -17.55 26.63 -9.79
N TYR A 478 -16.91 25.71 -9.07
CA TYR A 478 -15.79 26.00 -8.18
C TYR A 478 -14.63 26.69 -8.90
N LEU A 479 -14.18 26.11 -10.01
CA LEU A 479 -13.03 26.64 -10.77
C LEU A 479 -13.35 27.98 -11.45
N ASN A 480 -14.59 28.18 -11.89
CA ASN A 480 -15.04 29.47 -12.42
C ASN A 480 -14.94 30.56 -11.34
N GLN A 481 -15.31 30.23 -10.11
CA GLN A 481 -15.38 31.18 -9.00
C GLN A 481 -14.02 31.51 -8.40
N PHE A 482 -13.15 30.51 -8.19
CA PHE A 482 -11.90 30.69 -7.44
C PHE A 482 -10.62 30.70 -8.29
N TYR A 483 -10.67 30.21 -9.53
CA TYR A 483 -9.50 30.06 -10.42
C TYR A 483 -9.62 30.79 -11.76
N SER A 484 -10.68 31.60 -11.93
CA SER A 484 -10.94 32.46 -13.10
C SER A 484 -10.77 31.73 -14.44
N LEU A 485 -11.70 30.84 -14.75
CA LEU A 485 -11.95 30.38 -16.12
C LEU A 485 -12.57 31.56 -16.90
N GLU A 486 -11.74 32.39 -17.54
CA GLU A 486 -12.25 33.42 -18.44
C GLU A 486 -12.98 32.75 -19.62
N ILE A 487 -14.31 32.76 -19.57
CA ILE A 487 -15.15 32.48 -20.73
C ILE A 487 -15.23 33.79 -21.53
N GLU A 488 -14.32 33.96 -22.47
CA GLU A 488 -14.59 34.87 -23.59
C GLU A 488 -15.76 34.30 -24.38
N GLY A 489 -16.94 34.91 -24.18
CA GLY A 489 -17.94 35.15 -25.22
C GLY A 489 -18.58 33.93 -25.91
N SER A 490 -19.91 33.88 -25.74
CA SER A 490 -20.91 33.29 -26.65
C SER A 490 -21.29 31.82 -26.46
N HIS A 491 -22.61 31.65 -26.36
CA HIS A 491 -23.37 30.42 -26.36
C HIS A 491 -22.97 29.46 -27.50
N LEU A 492 -23.04 28.16 -27.20
CA LEU A 492 -23.05 26.99 -28.10
C LEU A 492 -21.70 26.51 -28.67
N VAL A 493 -20.89 25.78 -27.89
CA VAL A 493 -20.20 24.54 -28.35
C VAL A 493 -19.89 23.62 -27.16
N GLN A 494 -20.73 22.60 -26.94
CA GLN A 494 -20.34 21.39 -26.20
C GLN A 494 -19.47 20.51 -27.12
N SER A 495 -18.16 20.71 -27.10
CA SER A 495 -17.11 19.70 -27.39
C SER A 495 -15.80 20.40 -27.75
N LYS A 496 -14.86 20.42 -26.78
CA LYS A 496 -13.39 20.65 -26.87
C LYS A 496 -12.77 21.41 -25.66
N ASN A 497 -13.31 21.24 -24.44
CA ASN A 497 -12.78 21.93 -23.25
C ASN A 497 -12.08 21.05 -22.20
N GLY A 498 -11.85 19.74 -22.46
CA GLY A 498 -11.18 18.86 -21.49
C GLY A 498 -9.82 19.39 -21.02
N SER A 499 -8.97 19.85 -21.95
CA SER A 499 -7.61 20.29 -21.58
C SER A 499 -7.55 21.59 -20.77
N LEU A 500 -8.58 22.45 -20.86
CA LEU A 500 -8.63 23.71 -20.11
C LEU A 500 -9.09 23.46 -18.67
N LEU A 501 -10.10 22.60 -18.50
CA LEU A 501 -10.60 22.19 -17.19
C LEU A 501 -9.52 21.41 -16.43
N ASP A 502 -8.87 20.44 -17.09
CA ASP A 502 -7.78 19.67 -16.49
C ASP A 502 -6.62 20.56 -16.06
N GLY A 503 -6.30 21.61 -16.83
CA GLY A 503 -5.28 22.60 -16.49
C GLY A 503 -5.62 23.38 -15.21
N LYS A 504 -6.88 23.80 -15.06
CA LYS A 504 -7.35 24.53 -13.87
C LYS A 504 -7.49 23.63 -12.64
N ILE A 505 -7.86 22.37 -12.83
CA ILE A 505 -7.83 21.37 -11.75
C ILE A 505 -6.39 21.17 -11.26
N ARG A 506 -5.39 21.13 -12.14
CA ARG A 506 -3.97 21.03 -11.73
C ARG A 506 -3.52 22.22 -10.90
N GLU A 507 -3.92 23.43 -11.28
CA GLU A 507 -3.61 24.66 -10.54
C GLU A 507 -4.20 24.63 -9.13
N MET A 508 -5.47 24.24 -9.02
CA MET A 508 -6.16 24.06 -7.74
C MET A 508 -5.53 22.97 -6.88
N GLN A 509 -5.25 21.81 -7.46
CA GLN A 509 -4.58 20.71 -6.73
C GLN A 509 -3.20 21.13 -6.23
N ALA A 510 -2.43 21.86 -7.03
CA ALA A 510 -1.13 22.37 -6.61
C ALA A 510 -1.26 23.38 -5.45
N PHE A 511 -2.26 24.25 -5.49
CA PHE A 511 -2.53 25.22 -4.42
C PHE A 511 -2.82 24.52 -3.09
N PHE A 512 -3.69 23.50 -3.10
CA PHE A 512 -4.09 22.78 -1.89
C PHE A 512 -3.09 21.68 -1.45
N GLY A 513 -1.95 21.55 -2.14
CA GLY A 513 -0.95 20.51 -1.85
C GLY A 513 -1.44 19.09 -2.15
N LEU A 514 -2.46 18.95 -2.99
CA LEU A 514 -2.98 17.68 -3.47
C LEU A 514 -2.05 17.10 -4.56
N THR A 515 -2.21 15.80 -4.83
CA THR A 515 -1.58 15.20 -5.99
C THR A 515 -2.07 15.89 -7.26
N VAL A 516 -1.15 16.50 -8.02
CA VAL A 516 -1.48 17.25 -9.24
C VAL A 516 -1.79 16.28 -10.37
N THR A 517 -3.05 15.90 -10.49
CA THR A 517 -3.53 14.88 -11.42
C THR A 517 -4.26 15.47 -12.63
N GLY A 518 -4.87 16.65 -12.48
CA GLY A 518 -5.73 17.28 -13.47
C GLY A 518 -7.08 16.60 -13.66
N THR A 519 -7.49 15.76 -12.72
CA THR A 519 -8.77 15.04 -12.74
C THR A 519 -9.50 15.20 -11.42
N LEU A 520 -10.82 15.11 -11.43
CA LEU A 520 -11.66 15.13 -10.23
C LEU A 520 -11.58 13.82 -9.44
N ASP A 521 -10.48 13.64 -8.71
CA ASP A 521 -10.39 12.59 -7.70
C ASP A 521 -11.18 12.94 -6.42
N SER A 522 -11.43 11.95 -5.57
CA SER A 522 -12.24 12.11 -4.35
C SER A 522 -11.67 13.19 -3.43
N ASN A 523 -10.35 13.28 -3.29
CA ASN A 523 -9.69 14.30 -2.48
C ASN A 523 -9.93 15.71 -3.04
N THR A 524 -9.84 15.87 -4.36
CA THR A 524 -10.14 17.14 -5.04
C THR A 524 -11.60 17.54 -4.79
N LEU A 525 -12.54 16.60 -4.89
CA LEU A 525 -13.95 16.84 -4.64
C LEU A 525 -14.27 17.17 -3.18
N GLU A 526 -13.63 16.51 -2.21
CA GLU A 526 -13.80 16.83 -0.79
C GLU A 526 -13.34 18.26 -0.48
N ILE A 527 -12.19 18.67 -1.03
CA ILE A 527 -11.70 20.04 -0.89
C ILE A 527 -12.65 21.04 -1.55
N MET A 528 -13.23 20.71 -2.72
CA MET A 528 -14.21 21.57 -3.40
C MET A 528 -15.55 21.68 -2.66
N LYS A 529 -15.93 20.65 -1.87
CA LYS A 529 -17.16 20.62 -1.06
C LYS A 529 -16.98 21.22 0.33
N THR A 530 -15.76 21.56 0.74
CA THR A 530 -15.50 22.12 2.07
C THR A 530 -15.91 23.60 2.10
N PRO A 531 -16.66 24.05 3.12
CA PRO A 531 -17.01 25.46 3.28
C PRO A 531 -15.74 26.32 3.32
N ARG A 532 -15.75 27.48 2.66
CA ARG A 532 -14.53 28.25 2.42
C ARG A 532 -14.77 29.76 2.34
N CYS A 533 -13.68 30.52 2.32
CA CYS A 533 -13.68 31.93 1.96
C CYS A 533 -14.05 32.13 0.48
N GLY A 534 -14.82 33.20 0.21
CA GLY A 534 -15.32 33.61 -1.10
C GLY A 534 -14.32 34.37 -1.96
N VAL A 535 -13.10 34.60 -1.47
CA VAL A 535 -12.02 35.25 -2.21
C VAL A 535 -11.33 34.24 -3.15
N PRO A 536 -10.98 34.61 -4.41
CA PRO A 536 -10.25 33.73 -5.32
C PRO A 536 -8.84 33.37 -4.83
N ASP A 537 -8.40 32.14 -5.11
CA ASP A 537 -7.08 31.62 -4.71
C ASP A 537 -5.95 32.13 -5.61
N VAL A 538 -6.28 32.50 -6.84
CA VAL A 538 -5.31 32.96 -7.87
C VAL A 538 -5.80 34.24 -8.56
N GLY A 539 -4.88 34.98 -9.20
CA GLY A 539 -5.19 36.22 -9.94
C GLY A 539 -4.79 37.49 -9.19
N GLN A 540 -5.55 38.58 -9.36
CA GLN A 540 -5.24 39.91 -8.78
C GLN A 540 -5.16 39.92 -7.24
N TYR A 541 -5.70 38.87 -6.59
CA TYR A 541 -5.61 38.58 -5.15
C TYR A 541 -4.53 37.56 -4.78
N GLY A 542 -3.92 36.86 -5.74
CA GLY A 542 -2.83 35.91 -5.51
C GLY A 542 -1.45 36.57 -5.34
N TYR A 543 -1.40 37.90 -5.36
CA TYR A 543 -0.23 38.71 -5.03
C TYR A 543 -0.56 39.52 -3.78
N THR A 544 0.36 39.63 -2.82
CA THR A 544 0.20 40.53 -1.66
C THR A 544 -0.14 41.94 -2.15
N LEU A 545 -1.34 42.41 -1.83
CA LEU A 545 -1.84 43.71 -2.24
C LEU A 545 -1.26 44.80 -1.33
N PRO A 546 -1.10 46.04 -1.81
CA PRO A 546 -0.55 47.10 -0.99
C PRO A 546 -1.42 47.30 0.25
N GLY A 547 -0.81 47.19 1.44
CA GLY A 547 -1.47 47.44 2.71
C GLY A 547 -1.97 48.88 2.86
N TRP A 548 -2.76 49.11 3.91
CA TRP A 548 -3.17 50.45 4.30
C TRP A 548 -1.96 51.35 4.56
N ARG A 549 -2.00 52.58 4.05
CA ARG A 549 -0.94 53.57 4.28
C ARG A 549 -0.91 54.13 5.71
N LYS A 550 -1.88 53.75 6.54
CA LYS A 550 -2.06 54.21 7.91
C LYS A 550 -2.17 53.01 8.84
N TYR A 551 -1.66 53.17 10.06
CA TYR A 551 -1.67 52.11 11.07
C TYR A 551 -2.89 52.17 12.01
N ASN A 552 -3.55 53.33 12.11
CA ASN A 552 -4.79 53.46 12.85
C ASN A 552 -5.99 53.33 11.91
N LEU A 553 -6.62 52.17 11.95
CA LEU A 553 -7.76 51.78 11.14
C LEU A 553 -9.04 51.87 11.95
N THR A 554 -10.10 52.34 11.32
CA THR A 554 -11.44 52.40 11.91
C THR A 554 -12.31 51.29 11.34
N TYR A 555 -13.15 50.66 12.17
CA TYR A 555 -14.11 49.66 11.71
C TYR A 555 -15.52 49.96 12.20
N ARG A 556 -16.53 49.53 11.44
CA ARG A 556 -17.93 49.71 11.78
C ARG A 556 -18.77 48.49 11.40
N ILE A 557 -19.51 47.97 12.38
CA ILE A 557 -20.51 46.93 12.17
C ILE A 557 -21.83 47.58 11.74
N MET A 558 -22.28 47.28 10.52
CA MET A 558 -23.47 47.88 9.91
C MET A 558 -24.77 47.23 10.40
N ASN A 559 -24.76 45.90 10.50
CA ASN A 559 -25.86 45.07 10.97
C ASN A 559 -25.28 43.85 11.68
N TYR A 560 -26.13 43.13 12.43
CA TYR A 560 -25.73 42.00 13.26
C TYR A 560 -26.57 40.79 12.85
N THR A 561 -25.95 39.61 12.88
CA THR A 561 -26.65 38.32 12.74
C THR A 561 -27.64 38.11 13.89
N PRO A 562 -28.82 37.50 13.62
CA PRO A 562 -29.77 37.15 14.66
C PRO A 562 -29.35 35.89 15.45
N ASP A 563 -28.35 35.14 14.98
CA ASP A 563 -27.92 33.87 15.59
C ASP A 563 -27.14 34.06 16.90
N MET A 564 -26.56 35.25 17.08
CA MET A 564 -25.69 35.59 18.21
C MET A 564 -26.16 36.87 18.89
N ALA A 565 -25.92 36.97 20.21
CA ALA A 565 -26.14 38.22 20.91
C ALA A 565 -25.19 39.29 20.34
N ARG A 566 -25.65 40.55 20.23
CA ARG A 566 -24.80 41.63 19.70
C ARG A 566 -23.49 41.81 20.44
N ALA A 567 -23.47 41.54 21.75
CA ALA A 567 -22.26 41.56 22.56
C ALA A 567 -21.27 40.45 22.15
N ASP A 568 -21.77 39.25 21.82
CA ASP A 568 -20.94 38.14 21.38
C ASP A 568 -20.37 38.39 19.97
N VAL A 569 -21.16 38.99 19.07
CA VAL A 569 -20.69 39.45 17.75
C VAL A 569 -19.60 40.50 17.91
N ASP A 570 -19.83 41.49 18.78
CA ASP A 570 -18.85 42.54 19.07
C ASP A 570 -17.54 41.97 19.62
N GLU A 571 -17.63 41.02 20.55
CA GLU A 571 -16.47 40.33 21.12
C GLU A 571 -15.72 39.51 20.07
N ALA A 572 -16.43 38.76 19.22
CA ALA A 572 -15.83 37.95 18.16
C ALA A 572 -15.06 38.81 17.14
N ILE A 573 -15.68 39.89 16.66
CA ILE A 573 -15.09 40.83 15.70
C ILE A 573 -13.88 41.54 16.32
N GLN A 574 -14.00 41.97 17.58
CA GLN A 574 -12.87 42.61 18.27
C GLN A 574 -11.70 41.64 18.42
N LYS A 575 -11.95 40.40 18.88
CA LYS A 575 -10.90 39.38 19.00
C LYS A 575 -10.23 39.09 17.66
N ALA A 576 -11.00 39.00 16.58
CA ALA A 576 -10.46 38.74 15.24
C ALA A 576 -9.50 39.84 14.79
N LEU A 577 -9.82 41.11 15.04
CA LEU A 577 -8.91 42.23 14.76
C LEU A 577 -7.68 42.25 15.70
N GLU A 578 -7.86 41.84 16.96
CA GLU A 578 -6.76 41.74 17.94
C GLU A 578 -5.71 40.69 17.55
N VAL A 579 -6.09 39.64 16.82
CA VAL A 579 -5.15 38.63 16.32
C VAL A 579 -4.07 39.28 15.45
N TRP A 580 -4.45 40.21 14.57
CA TRP A 580 -3.53 40.93 13.68
C TRP A 580 -2.74 42.05 14.38
N SER A 581 -3.37 42.81 15.29
CA SER A 581 -2.66 43.88 16.03
C SER A 581 -1.65 43.35 17.05
N LYS A 582 -1.77 42.10 17.51
CA LYS A 582 -0.79 41.46 18.41
C LYS A 582 0.57 41.21 17.76
N VAL A 583 0.65 41.19 16.43
CA VAL A 583 1.88 40.88 15.70
C VAL A 583 2.33 42.02 14.78
N THR A 584 1.59 43.13 14.75
CA THR A 584 1.86 44.31 13.90
C THR A 584 1.69 45.62 14.68
N PRO A 585 2.13 46.77 14.12
CA PRO A 585 1.84 48.09 14.69
C PRO A 585 0.40 48.58 14.48
N LEU A 586 -0.50 47.77 13.89
CA LEU A 586 -1.86 48.18 13.55
C LEU A 586 -2.72 48.37 14.80
N THR A 587 -3.59 49.38 14.80
CA THR A 587 -4.57 49.64 15.85
C THR A 587 -5.96 49.81 15.24
N PHE A 588 -6.96 49.15 15.84
CA PHE A 588 -8.34 49.18 15.34
C PHE A 588 -9.27 49.92 16.29
N THR A 589 -10.03 50.88 15.76
CA THR A 589 -10.98 51.69 16.55
C THR A 589 -12.40 51.52 16.02
N LYS A 590 -13.32 51.04 16.87
CA LYS A 590 -14.74 50.93 16.52
C LYS A 590 -15.39 52.32 16.43
N ILE A 591 -16.08 52.60 15.34
CA ILE A 591 -16.92 53.81 15.19
C ILE A 591 -18.39 53.45 14.99
N PHE A 592 -19.30 54.28 15.50
CA PHE A 592 -20.74 54.00 15.49
C PHE A 592 -21.51 54.75 14.40
N LYS A 593 -20.92 55.80 13.80
CA LYS A 593 -21.50 56.64 12.75
C LYS A 593 -20.44 57.05 11.74
N GLY A 594 -20.84 57.32 10.50
CA GLY A 594 -19.92 57.67 9.41
C GLY A 594 -19.40 56.44 8.63
N ILE A 595 -18.46 56.69 7.72
CA ILE A 595 -17.78 55.66 6.92
C ILE A 595 -16.47 55.30 7.65
N ALA A 596 -16.26 54.01 7.88
CA ALA A 596 -15.05 53.47 8.47
C ALA A 596 -14.11 52.96 7.36
N ASP A 597 -12.89 52.53 7.72
CA ASP A 597 -11.97 51.89 6.78
C ASP A 597 -12.40 50.46 6.47
N ILE A 598 -12.99 49.76 7.46
CA ILE A 598 -13.52 48.41 7.31
C ILE A 598 -15.00 48.44 7.69
N MET A 599 -15.89 48.35 6.69
CA MET A 599 -17.32 48.22 6.92
C MET A 599 -17.70 46.74 6.99
N ILE A 600 -18.27 46.32 8.12
CA ILE A 600 -18.63 44.92 8.38
C ILE A 600 -20.12 44.75 8.25
N ALA A 601 -20.56 43.78 7.45
CA ALA A 601 -21.96 43.52 7.22
C ALA A 601 -22.28 42.04 7.06
N PHE A 602 -23.42 41.62 7.58
CA PHE A 602 -24.00 40.32 7.28
C PHE A 602 -25.00 40.48 6.13
N ARG A 603 -24.93 39.61 5.12
CA ARG A 603 -25.68 39.72 3.86
C ARG A 603 -26.08 38.35 3.38
N THR A 604 -27.16 38.25 2.61
CA THR A 604 -27.57 37.01 1.95
C THR A 604 -27.40 37.13 0.44
N ARG A 605 -26.96 36.05 -0.21
CA ARG A 605 -26.95 35.87 -1.67
C ARG A 605 -26.47 37.12 -2.44
N VAL A 606 -27.33 37.68 -3.28
CA VAL A 606 -27.07 38.92 -4.01
C VAL A 606 -27.33 40.12 -3.09
N HIS A 607 -26.28 40.87 -2.79
CA HIS A 607 -26.38 41.98 -1.84
C HIS A 607 -25.79 43.30 -2.36
N GLY A 608 -26.63 44.34 -2.41
CA GLY A 608 -26.24 45.69 -2.76
C GLY A 608 -25.69 45.83 -4.18
N ARG A 609 -24.59 46.58 -4.34
CA ARG A 609 -23.82 46.68 -5.60
C ARG A 609 -22.55 45.82 -5.55
N CYS A 610 -22.52 44.81 -4.67
CA CYS A 610 -21.39 43.91 -4.54
C CYS A 610 -21.30 43.01 -5.78
N PRO A 611 -20.14 42.90 -6.45
CA PRO A 611 -19.97 42.02 -7.61
C PRO A 611 -19.83 40.54 -7.23
N ARG A 612 -19.73 40.22 -5.93
CA ARG A 612 -19.63 38.86 -5.40
C ARG A 612 -20.91 38.50 -4.65
N TYR A 613 -21.49 37.36 -4.99
CA TYR A 613 -22.74 36.87 -4.44
C TYR A 613 -22.47 35.63 -3.59
N PHE A 614 -23.25 35.44 -2.52
CA PHE A 614 -23.23 34.21 -1.75
C PHE A 614 -24.12 33.13 -2.37
N ASP A 615 -23.80 31.87 -2.07
CA ASP A 615 -24.43 30.65 -2.59
C ASP A 615 -25.45 30.02 -1.62
N GLY A 616 -25.56 30.54 -0.40
CA GLY A 616 -26.40 30.00 0.66
C GLY A 616 -25.60 29.07 1.59
N PRO A 617 -26.27 28.22 2.39
CA PRO A 617 -25.60 27.50 3.48
C PRO A 617 -24.51 26.52 3.01
N LEU A 618 -23.46 26.38 3.84
CA LEU A 618 -22.34 25.42 3.75
C LEU A 618 -21.37 25.63 2.56
N GLY A 619 -21.43 26.77 1.90
CA GLY A 619 -20.59 27.11 0.75
C GLY A 619 -19.58 28.21 1.09
N VAL A 620 -19.84 29.41 0.61
CA VAL A 620 -19.03 30.60 0.88
C VAL A 620 -19.46 31.26 2.19
N LEU A 621 -18.57 31.26 3.18
CA LEU A 621 -18.87 31.79 4.52
C LEU A 621 -18.78 33.32 4.60
N GLY A 622 -17.96 33.91 3.76
CA GLY A 622 -17.68 35.34 3.77
C GLY A 622 -16.79 35.75 2.60
N HIS A 623 -16.62 37.05 2.43
CA HIS A 623 -15.54 37.60 1.62
C HIS A 623 -15.19 39.01 2.10
N ALA A 624 -13.94 39.41 1.86
CA ALA A 624 -13.50 40.79 2.05
C ALA A 624 -12.82 41.37 0.81
N PHE A 625 -12.88 42.69 0.72
CA PHE A 625 -12.17 43.46 -0.28
C PHE A 625 -10.85 43.99 0.29
N PRO A 626 -9.80 44.08 -0.54
CA PRO A 626 -8.48 44.50 -0.12
C PRO A 626 -8.46 46.01 0.18
N PRO A 627 -7.42 46.52 0.83
CA PRO A 627 -7.28 47.93 1.15
C PRO A 627 -7.52 48.84 -0.06
N GLY A 628 -8.40 49.83 0.07
CA GLY A 628 -8.74 50.70 -1.07
C GLY A 628 -9.80 51.76 -0.78
N LEU A 629 -10.19 52.50 -1.82
CA LEU A 629 -11.29 53.45 -1.77
C LEU A 629 -12.62 52.75 -2.08
N GLY A 630 -13.73 53.27 -1.56
CA GLY A 630 -15.06 52.72 -1.83
C GLY A 630 -15.32 51.46 -1.02
N LEU A 631 -15.39 50.30 -1.69
CA LEU A 631 -15.57 48.99 -1.04
C LEU A 631 -14.27 48.44 -0.44
N GLY A 632 -13.13 49.11 -0.62
CA GLY A 632 -11.85 48.60 -0.15
C GLY A 632 -11.79 48.49 1.37
N GLY A 633 -11.50 47.30 1.88
CA GLY A 633 -11.58 46.95 3.30
C GLY A 633 -12.92 46.39 3.76
N ASP A 634 -13.99 46.53 2.97
CA ASP A 634 -15.32 46.05 3.38
C ASP A 634 -15.32 44.53 3.48
N THR A 635 -15.94 44.03 4.56
CA THR A 635 -16.00 42.61 4.90
C THR A 635 -17.45 42.18 5.02
N HIS A 636 -17.84 41.17 4.25
CA HIS A 636 -19.19 40.63 4.24
C HIS A 636 -19.19 39.18 4.73
N PHE A 637 -20.15 38.85 5.60
CA PHE A 637 -20.40 37.49 6.10
C PHE A 637 -21.74 37.00 5.54
N ASP A 638 -21.82 35.72 5.17
CA ASP A 638 -23.08 35.15 4.69
C ASP A 638 -24.04 34.90 5.85
N GLU A 639 -25.19 35.58 5.83
CA GLU A 639 -26.24 35.46 6.85
C GLU A 639 -27.10 34.21 6.64
N ASP A 640 -26.96 33.51 5.51
CA ASP A 640 -27.61 32.19 5.33
C ASP A 640 -26.88 31.09 6.16
N GLU A 641 -25.71 31.39 6.75
CA GLU A 641 -24.94 30.50 7.62
C GLU A 641 -25.32 30.60 9.10
N ASN A 642 -25.14 29.50 9.85
CA ASN A 642 -25.40 29.46 11.28
C ASN A 642 -24.18 29.92 12.10
N TRP A 643 -24.18 31.20 12.49
CA TRP A 643 -23.07 31.82 13.20
C TRP A 643 -23.06 31.46 14.68
N THR A 644 -21.90 31.04 15.18
CA THR A 644 -21.75 30.62 16.58
C THR A 644 -20.46 31.15 17.20
N LYS A 645 -20.43 31.16 18.53
CA LYS A 645 -19.22 31.46 19.31
C LYS A 645 -18.35 30.22 19.61
N ASP A 646 -18.90 29.02 19.43
CA ASP A 646 -18.32 27.73 19.82
C ASP A 646 -18.22 26.78 18.61
N THR A 647 -17.83 25.51 18.81
CA THR A 647 -17.63 24.52 17.72
C THR A 647 -18.91 23.88 17.17
N ALA A 648 -20.09 24.38 17.55
CA ALA A 648 -21.39 23.81 17.16
C ALA A 648 -21.92 24.33 15.81
N GLY A 649 -21.28 25.35 15.23
CA GLY A 649 -21.54 25.92 13.91
C GLY A 649 -20.29 26.61 13.36
N PHE A 650 -20.45 27.61 12.49
CA PHE A 650 -19.31 28.39 11.99
C PHE A 650 -18.90 29.45 13.02
N SER A 651 -17.65 29.38 13.46
CA SER A 651 -17.10 30.35 14.42
C SER A 651 -16.91 31.70 13.73
N LEU A 652 -17.72 32.70 14.09
CA LEU A 652 -17.61 34.05 13.55
C LEU A 652 -16.22 34.65 13.79
N PHE A 653 -15.58 34.33 14.92
CA PHE A 653 -14.23 34.78 15.23
C PHE A 653 -13.19 34.27 14.21
N LEU A 654 -13.25 33.00 13.82
CA LEU A 654 -12.29 32.41 12.88
C LEU A 654 -12.50 32.95 11.48
N VAL A 655 -13.75 32.95 10.98
CA VAL A 655 -14.05 33.48 9.65
C VAL A 655 -13.73 34.97 9.59
N ALA A 656 -14.08 35.76 10.61
CA ALA A 656 -13.72 37.18 10.65
C ALA A 656 -12.19 37.39 10.70
N GLY A 657 -11.44 36.51 11.37
CA GLY A 657 -9.99 36.57 11.41
C GLY A 657 -9.37 36.47 10.01
N ASP A 658 -9.79 35.47 9.23
CA ASP A 658 -9.39 35.24 7.84
C ASP A 658 -9.78 36.43 6.94
N GLU A 659 -11.07 36.82 6.96
CA GLU A 659 -11.56 37.91 6.11
C GLU A 659 -10.90 39.26 6.43
N PHE A 660 -10.56 39.52 7.69
CA PHE A 660 -9.80 40.73 8.03
C PHE A 660 -8.36 40.68 7.53
N GLY A 661 -7.74 39.51 7.39
CA GLY A 661 -6.45 39.40 6.72
C GLY A 661 -6.51 39.91 5.28
N HIS A 662 -7.57 39.55 4.53
CA HIS A 662 -7.84 40.10 3.21
C HIS A 662 -8.08 41.61 3.23
N ALA A 663 -8.89 42.12 4.17
CA ALA A 663 -9.12 43.56 4.35
C ALA A 663 -7.84 44.35 4.70
N LEU A 664 -6.81 43.66 5.19
CA LEU A 664 -5.47 44.19 5.47
C LEU A 664 -4.47 43.97 4.33
N GLY A 665 -4.81 43.23 3.28
CA GLY A 665 -4.01 43.05 2.07
C GLY A 665 -3.35 41.69 1.90
N LEU A 666 -3.66 40.71 2.76
CA LEU A 666 -3.19 39.33 2.61
C LEU A 666 -3.96 38.59 1.51
N SER A 667 -3.26 37.67 0.85
CA SER A 667 -3.83 36.66 -0.05
C SER A 667 -4.05 35.35 0.72
N HIS A 668 -4.76 34.40 0.11
CA HIS A 668 -4.83 33.06 0.67
C HIS A 668 -3.44 32.41 0.75
N SER A 669 -3.22 31.66 1.83
CA SER A 669 -2.06 30.81 2.03
C SER A 669 -2.32 29.39 1.52
N ASN A 670 -1.26 28.72 1.08
CA ASN A 670 -1.28 27.29 0.80
C ASN A 670 -0.91 26.42 2.02
N ASP A 671 -0.57 27.03 3.16
CA ASP A 671 -0.33 26.34 4.42
C ASP A 671 -1.67 26.03 5.11
N GLN A 672 -2.01 24.74 5.24
CA GLN A 672 -3.25 24.28 5.89
C GLN A 672 -3.35 24.65 7.39
N THR A 673 -2.26 25.11 7.99
CA THR A 673 -2.22 25.57 9.38
C THR A 673 -2.39 27.08 9.52
N ALA A 674 -2.39 27.82 8.41
CA ALA A 674 -2.58 29.26 8.37
C ALA A 674 -4.05 29.64 8.58
N LEU A 675 -4.28 30.77 9.24
CA LEU A 675 -5.60 31.38 9.32
C LEU A 675 -6.08 31.81 7.93
N MET A 676 -5.17 32.25 7.07
CA MET A 676 -5.44 32.61 5.67
C MET A 676 -5.60 31.41 4.72
N PHE A 677 -5.75 30.18 5.24
CA PHE A 677 -6.06 29.02 4.41
C PHE A 677 -7.52 29.06 3.97
N PRO A 678 -7.85 28.92 2.67
CA PRO A 678 -9.19 29.22 2.17
C PRO A 678 -10.31 28.38 2.78
N ASN A 679 -10.03 27.11 3.09
CA ASN A 679 -11.04 26.19 3.60
C ASN A 679 -11.20 26.33 5.10
N TYR A 680 -12.45 26.39 5.56
CA TYR A 680 -12.77 26.54 6.97
C TYR A 680 -12.33 25.30 7.78
N VAL A 681 -11.51 25.53 8.81
CA VAL A 681 -11.10 24.51 9.77
C VAL A 681 -11.58 24.91 11.16
N SER A 682 -12.35 24.04 11.81
CA SER A 682 -12.83 24.27 13.19
C SER A 682 -11.69 24.08 14.19
N LEU A 683 -11.02 25.17 14.53
CA LEU A 683 -9.86 25.20 15.43
C LEU A 683 -10.28 25.70 16.83
N ASP A 684 -9.94 24.94 17.88
CA ASP A 684 -10.15 25.27 19.32
C ASP A 684 -9.57 26.66 19.69
N PRO A 685 -10.41 27.67 20.00
CA PRO A 685 -10.01 29.07 20.20
C PRO A 685 -8.93 29.34 21.27
N SER A 686 -8.66 28.36 22.15
CA SER A 686 -7.65 28.48 23.20
C SER A 686 -6.24 28.05 22.77
N LYS A 687 -6.07 27.47 21.57
CA LYS A 687 -4.84 26.76 21.16
C LYS A 687 -4.15 27.28 19.90
N TYR A 688 -4.76 28.16 19.11
CA TYR A 688 -4.22 28.55 17.80
C TYR A 688 -3.76 30.01 17.78
N PRO A 689 -2.48 30.28 18.14
CA PRO A 689 -1.82 31.50 17.68
C PRO A 689 -1.75 31.49 16.14
N LEU A 690 -1.67 32.67 15.52
CA LEU A 690 -1.39 32.80 14.08
C LEU A 690 -0.24 31.88 13.67
N SER A 691 -0.38 31.24 12.51
CA SER A 691 0.74 30.47 11.96
C SER A 691 1.92 31.40 11.67
N GLN A 692 3.10 30.83 11.53
CA GLN A 692 4.26 31.64 11.15
C GLN A 692 4.07 32.25 9.76
N ASP A 693 3.36 31.56 8.85
CA ASP A 693 3.05 32.06 7.51
C ASP A 693 2.17 33.31 7.55
N ASP A 694 1.12 33.31 8.39
CA ASP A 694 0.27 34.48 8.59
C ASP A 694 1.06 35.67 9.17
N ILE A 695 1.93 35.39 10.15
CA ILE A 695 2.77 36.41 10.80
C ILE A 695 3.75 37.01 9.80
N ASP A 696 4.47 36.16 9.05
CA ASP A 696 5.44 36.59 8.04
C ASP A 696 4.74 37.39 6.94
N GLY A 697 3.57 36.92 6.49
CA GLY A 697 2.71 37.60 5.52
C GLY A 697 2.32 39.00 5.98
N ILE A 698 1.72 39.14 7.16
CA ILE A 698 1.23 40.44 7.63
C ILE A 698 2.38 41.40 8.00
N GLN A 699 3.47 40.87 8.56
CA GLN A 699 4.65 41.67 8.89
C GLN A 699 5.43 42.10 7.65
N SER A 700 5.33 41.38 6.54
CA SER A 700 5.88 41.84 5.25
C SER A 700 5.21 43.12 4.76
N ILE A 701 3.94 43.35 5.13
CA ILE A 701 3.16 44.53 4.76
C ILE A 701 3.34 45.67 5.77
N TYR A 702 3.25 45.38 7.07
CA TYR A 702 3.16 46.40 8.13
C TYR A 702 4.36 46.43 9.11
N GLY A 703 5.30 45.50 9.00
CA GLY A 703 6.41 45.31 9.94
C GLY A 703 6.01 44.55 11.22
N GLY A 704 7.02 43.99 11.91
CA GLY A 704 6.85 43.27 13.18
C GLY A 704 7.03 44.15 14.43
N LEU A 705 6.57 43.64 15.58
CA LEU A 705 6.78 44.27 16.89
C LEU A 705 8.21 43.99 17.42
N PRO A 706 8.83 44.89 18.20
CA PRO A 706 10.17 44.66 18.79
C PRO A 706 10.23 43.39 19.67
N THR A 707 11.28 42.58 19.44
CA THR A 707 11.44 41.12 19.67
C THR A 707 11.50 40.57 21.12
N THR A 708 11.05 39.31 21.32
CA THR A 708 11.68 38.25 22.18
C THR A 708 11.10 36.83 21.85
N PRO A 709 11.77 35.68 22.19
CA PRO A 709 11.86 34.46 21.36
C PRO A 709 10.83 33.32 21.62
N SER A 710 10.75 32.42 20.64
CA SER A 710 9.70 31.43 20.32
C SER A 710 9.68 30.08 21.08
N LYS A 711 8.48 29.45 21.12
CA LYS A 711 8.16 28.02 21.43
C LYS A 711 6.71 27.68 20.97
N PRO A 712 6.31 26.40 20.80
CA PRO A 712 6.89 25.23 20.10
C PRO A 712 5.97 24.68 18.95
N LYS A 713 6.48 23.73 18.12
CA LYS A 713 5.86 23.21 16.86
C LYS A 713 4.74 22.17 17.04
N GLY A 714 3.77 22.16 16.10
CA GLY A 714 2.54 21.34 16.04
C GLY A 714 2.70 19.82 15.75
N PRO A 715 1.57 19.08 15.59
CA PRO A 715 1.51 17.62 15.63
C PRO A 715 2.21 16.97 14.43
N LYS A 716 3.05 15.97 14.72
CA LYS A 716 3.89 15.27 13.74
C LYS A 716 3.16 14.06 13.18
N ILE A 717 3.37 13.80 11.89
CA ILE A 717 2.93 12.55 11.23
C ILE A 717 3.54 11.35 11.98
N PRO A 718 2.75 10.37 12.41
CA PRO A 718 3.25 9.19 13.12
C PRO A 718 4.21 8.41 12.23
N HIS A 719 5.46 8.25 12.66
CA HIS A 719 6.44 7.47 11.93
C HIS A 719 6.48 6.05 12.50
N ALA A 720 6.36 5.01 11.66
CA ALA A 720 6.28 3.60 12.07
C ALA A 720 7.41 3.18 13.03
N CYS A 721 8.57 3.83 12.89
CA CYS A 721 9.78 3.55 13.66
C CYS A 721 10.10 4.51 14.79
N ASP A 722 9.16 5.37 15.18
CA ASP A 722 9.31 6.16 16.39
C ASP A 722 9.44 5.22 17.60
N PRO A 723 10.51 5.31 18.41
CA PRO A 723 10.69 4.47 19.59
C PRO A 723 9.62 4.68 20.66
N ASP A 724 8.92 5.83 20.62
CA ASP A 724 7.80 6.16 21.51
C ASP A 724 6.44 5.94 20.82
N LEU A 725 6.43 5.26 19.66
CA LEU A 725 5.21 4.95 18.93
C LEU A 725 4.26 4.15 19.82
N THR A 726 3.03 4.64 19.91
CA THR A 726 1.92 3.96 20.57
C THR A 726 0.83 3.76 19.53
N PHE A 727 0.01 2.73 19.71
CA PHE A 727 -1.15 2.47 18.86
C PHE A 727 -2.41 2.73 19.65
N ASP A 728 -3.41 3.27 18.96
CA ASP A 728 -4.70 3.55 19.57
C ASP A 728 -5.60 2.29 19.50
N ALA A 729 -5.44 1.45 18.48
CA ALA A 729 -6.06 0.13 18.39
C ALA A 729 -5.22 -0.82 17.51
N ILE A 730 -5.35 -2.14 17.72
CA ILE A 730 -4.72 -3.17 16.88
C ILE A 730 -5.70 -4.33 16.73
N THR A 731 -5.84 -4.90 15.54
CA THR A 731 -6.65 -6.10 15.29
C THR A 731 -6.08 -6.95 14.16
N ASN A 732 -6.45 -8.22 14.12
CA ASN A 732 -6.25 -9.04 12.93
C ASN A 732 -7.39 -8.85 11.94
N ILE A 733 -7.10 -9.08 10.66
CA ILE A 733 -8.06 -9.24 9.58
C ILE A 733 -7.54 -10.30 8.62
N ARG A 734 -8.17 -11.48 8.58
CA ARG A 734 -8.00 -12.47 7.47
C ARG A 734 -6.54 -12.80 7.07
N ARG A 735 -5.61 -12.83 8.04
CA ARG A 735 -4.13 -13.04 7.96
C ARG A 735 -3.24 -11.78 7.90
N GLU A 736 -3.82 -10.61 8.12
CA GLU A 736 -3.11 -9.35 8.31
C GLU A 736 -3.27 -8.84 9.75
N VAL A 737 -2.31 -8.06 10.23
CA VAL A 737 -2.43 -7.26 11.45
C VAL A 737 -2.55 -5.80 11.04
N MET A 738 -3.62 -5.15 11.49
CA MET A 738 -3.81 -3.71 11.32
C MET A 738 -3.52 -2.97 12.61
N PHE A 739 -2.73 -1.91 12.51
CA PHE A 739 -2.35 -1.04 13.61
C PHE A 739 -2.88 0.37 13.35
N PHE A 740 -3.66 0.92 14.26
CA PHE A 740 -4.32 2.21 14.10
C PHE A 740 -3.63 3.28 14.95
N LYS A 741 -3.35 4.46 14.36
CA LYS A 741 -2.83 5.62 15.07
C LYS A 741 -3.31 6.94 14.45
N GLY A 742 -4.08 7.69 15.22
CA GLY A 742 -4.68 8.93 14.78
C GLY A 742 -5.62 8.70 13.61
N ARG A 743 -5.34 9.38 12.49
CA ARG A 743 -6.06 9.22 11.22
C ARG A 743 -5.45 8.18 10.28
N HIS A 744 -4.38 7.50 10.70
CA HIS A 744 -3.63 6.58 9.87
C HIS A 744 -3.71 5.15 10.40
N LEU A 745 -3.48 4.19 9.50
CA LEU A 745 -3.29 2.80 9.85
C LEU A 745 -2.07 2.24 9.13
N TRP A 746 -1.51 1.20 9.72
CA TRP A 746 -0.56 0.32 9.04
C TRP A 746 -1.16 -1.06 8.89
N ARG A 747 -0.85 -1.71 7.76
CA ARG A 747 -1.23 -3.11 7.49
C ARG A 747 0.02 -3.96 7.34
N ILE A 748 0.04 -5.10 8.01
CA ILE A 748 1.14 -6.06 7.96
C ILE A 748 0.59 -7.44 7.61
N TYR A 749 1.10 -8.05 6.54
CA TYR A 749 0.73 -9.41 6.14
C TYR A 749 1.58 -10.45 6.90
N HIS A 750 1.00 -11.59 7.28
CA HIS A 750 1.75 -12.65 7.98
C HIS A 750 2.78 -13.38 7.10
N ASP A 751 2.57 -13.38 5.77
CA ASP A 751 3.35 -14.17 4.81
C ASP A 751 4.26 -13.30 3.89
N ILE A 752 4.05 -11.98 3.91
CA ILE A 752 4.73 -10.97 3.09
C ILE A 752 5.25 -9.87 4.03
N THR A 753 6.50 -9.43 3.88
CA THR A 753 7.13 -8.41 4.73
C THR A 753 6.78 -6.97 4.33
N ASP A 754 5.60 -6.75 3.77
CA ASP A 754 5.10 -5.42 3.41
C ASP A 754 4.44 -4.73 4.60
N VAL A 755 4.73 -3.45 4.75
CA VAL A 755 4.07 -2.52 5.68
C VAL A 755 3.45 -1.42 4.85
N GLU A 756 2.15 -1.51 4.60
CA GLU A 756 1.40 -0.43 3.94
C GLU A 756 1.03 0.64 5.00
N PHE A 757 1.19 1.92 4.67
CA PHE A 757 0.78 3.05 5.53
C PHE A 757 -0.25 3.91 4.81
N GLU A 758 -1.43 4.02 5.38
CA GLU A 758 -2.59 4.60 4.70
C GLU A 758 -3.46 5.41 5.67
N LEU A 759 -4.38 6.20 5.13
CA LEU A 759 -5.42 6.84 5.93
C LEU A 759 -6.52 5.84 6.29
N ILE A 760 -7.02 5.90 7.53
CA ILE A 760 -8.20 5.12 7.94
C ILE A 760 -9.39 5.45 7.04
N ALA A 761 -9.54 6.73 6.69
CA ALA A 761 -10.59 7.21 5.81
C ALA A 761 -10.49 6.67 4.37
N SER A 762 -9.29 6.25 3.91
CA SER A 762 -9.16 5.59 2.61
C SER A 762 -10.00 4.31 2.59
N PHE A 763 -9.91 3.48 3.62
CA PHE A 763 -10.67 2.22 3.66
C PHE A 763 -12.09 2.40 4.20
N TRP A 764 -12.26 3.25 5.22
CA TRP A 764 -13.53 3.43 5.91
C TRP A 764 -13.81 4.91 6.18
N PRO A 765 -14.36 5.64 5.20
CA PRO A 765 -14.63 7.09 5.31
C PRO A 765 -15.54 7.47 6.49
N SER A 766 -16.43 6.56 6.90
CA SER A 766 -17.37 6.77 8.00
C SER A 766 -16.84 6.36 9.37
N LEU A 767 -15.61 5.84 9.45
CA LEU A 767 -14.95 5.60 10.74
C LEU A 767 -14.31 6.89 11.24
N PRO A 768 -14.43 7.17 12.55
CA PRO A 768 -13.75 8.31 13.14
C PRO A 768 -12.23 8.06 13.23
N ALA A 769 -11.43 9.12 13.19
CA ALA A 769 -10.02 9.06 13.58
C ALA A 769 -9.87 8.75 15.08
N ASP A 770 -8.67 8.39 15.54
CA ASP A 770 -8.35 8.12 16.96
C ASP A 770 -9.19 6.98 17.57
N LEU A 771 -9.20 5.83 16.90
CA LEU A 771 -9.91 4.62 17.33
C LEU A 771 -9.32 4.09 18.65
N GLN A 772 -10.15 3.65 19.60
CA GLN A 772 -9.70 3.29 20.95
C GLN A 772 -9.54 1.78 21.18
N ALA A 773 -10.25 0.96 20.42
CA ALA A 773 -10.06 -0.50 20.43
C ALA A 773 -10.59 -1.09 19.13
N ALA A 774 -10.06 -2.23 18.73
CA ALA A 774 -10.57 -3.01 17.61
C ALA A 774 -10.38 -4.50 17.89
N TYR A 775 -11.27 -5.35 17.38
CA TYR A 775 -11.05 -6.79 17.35
C TYR A 775 -11.85 -7.46 16.23
N GLU A 776 -11.35 -8.58 15.73
CA GLU A 776 -12.05 -9.46 14.80
C GLU A 776 -12.81 -10.53 15.58
N ASN A 777 -14.12 -10.65 15.32
CA ASN A 777 -14.95 -11.66 15.96
C ASN A 777 -14.84 -13.02 15.24
N PRO A 778 -15.37 -14.12 15.82
CA PRO A 778 -15.32 -15.45 15.20
C PRO A 778 -16.13 -15.62 13.89
N ARG A 779 -16.67 -14.54 13.32
CA ARG A 779 -17.43 -14.51 12.06
C ARG A 779 -16.78 -13.59 11.02
N ASP A 780 -15.48 -13.33 11.16
CA ASP A 780 -14.65 -12.48 10.29
C ASP A 780 -15.23 -11.06 10.10
N LYS A 781 -15.89 -10.54 11.15
CA LYS A 781 -16.32 -9.13 11.22
C LYS A 781 -15.47 -8.40 12.23
N ILE A 782 -15.06 -7.19 11.88
CA ILE A 782 -14.21 -6.36 12.72
C ILE A 782 -15.12 -5.39 13.47
N LEU A 783 -14.96 -5.33 14.78
CA LEU A 783 -15.61 -4.32 15.60
C LEU A 783 -14.58 -3.30 16.01
N VAL A 784 -14.90 -2.03 15.79
CA VAL A 784 -14.05 -0.88 16.09
C VAL A 784 -14.77 0.03 17.07
N PHE A 785 -14.07 0.52 18.08
CA PHE A 785 -14.63 1.25 19.22
C PHE A 785 -14.07 2.65 19.29
N LYS A 786 -14.94 3.63 19.53
CA LYS A 786 -14.58 5.00 19.89
C LYS A 786 -15.64 5.58 20.81
N ASP A 787 -15.19 6.06 21.96
CA ASP A 787 -16.00 6.61 23.04
C ASP A 787 -17.10 5.62 23.46
N GLU A 788 -18.35 6.08 23.54
CA GLU A 788 -19.49 5.23 23.89
C GLU A 788 -20.04 4.41 22.71
N ASN A 789 -19.38 4.46 21.55
CA ASN A 789 -19.86 3.90 20.30
C ASN A 789 -18.93 2.82 19.73
N PHE A 790 -19.52 1.91 18.97
CA PHE A 790 -18.78 0.94 18.17
C PHE A 790 -19.39 0.80 16.77
N TRP A 791 -18.53 0.51 15.82
CA TRP A 791 -18.83 0.22 14.43
C TRP A 791 -18.53 -1.24 14.16
N MET A 792 -19.28 -1.83 13.23
CA MET A 792 -19.00 -3.17 12.74
C MET A 792 -18.69 -3.08 11.26
N ILE A 793 -17.57 -3.65 10.87
CA ILE A 793 -17.02 -3.60 9.52
C ILE A 793 -17.11 -5.01 8.92
N GLY A 794 -17.55 -5.08 7.67
CA GLY A 794 -17.49 -6.29 6.85
C GLY A 794 -16.70 -6.02 5.57
N ALA A 795 -15.57 -6.70 5.40
CA ALA A 795 -14.61 -6.39 4.33
C ALA A 795 -14.19 -4.90 4.38
N TYR A 796 -14.51 -4.10 3.35
CA TYR A 796 -14.15 -2.68 3.28
C TYR A 796 -15.30 -1.72 3.59
N ASN A 797 -16.46 -2.21 4.03
CA ASN A 797 -17.62 -1.36 4.31
C ASN A 797 -18.04 -1.42 5.79
N VAL A 798 -18.36 -0.26 6.36
CA VAL A 798 -19.06 -0.15 7.64
C VAL A 798 -20.50 -0.62 7.44
N LEU A 799 -20.96 -1.56 8.26
CA LEU A 799 -22.28 -2.15 8.11
C LEU A 799 -23.40 -1.13 8.39
N PRO A 800 -24.55 -1.22 7.69
CA PRO A 800 -25.70 -0.37 7.97
C PRO A 800 -26.17 -0.50 9.42
N ARG A 801 -26.64 0.61 10.01
CA ARG A 801 -27.13 0.72 11.40
C ARG A 801 -26.06 0.75 12.49
N TYR A 802 -24.83 1.12 12.12
CA TYR A 802 -23.73 1.50 13.02
C TYR A 802 -23.36 2.97 12.75
N PRO A 803 -22.83 3.72 13.74
CA PRO A 803 -22.41 3.29 15.08
C PRO A 803 -23.56 2.86 15.99
N ARG A 804 -23.24 2.04 16.99
CA ARG A 804 -24.14 1.66 18.09
C ARG A 804 -23.47 1.87 19.43
N SER A 805 -24.28 2.06 20.47
CA SER A 805 -23.76 2.23 21.82
C SER A 805 -23.16 0.93 22.39
N ILE A 806 -21.99 1.02 23.03
CA ILE A 806 -21.33 -0.10 23.72
C ILE A 806 -22.19 -0.70 24.84
N HIS A 807 -23.18 0.03 25.36
CA HIS A 807 -24.09 -0.49 26.40
C HIS A 807 -24.94 -1.67 25.93
N ILE A 808 -25.13 -1.81 24.61
CA ILE A 808 -25.83 -2.97 24.01
C ILE A 808 -25.02 -4.26 24.19
N LEU A 809 -23.69 -4.16 24.34
CA LEU A 809 -22.82 -5.30 24.63
C LEU A 809 -22.86 -5.73 26.11
N GLY A 810 -23.63 -5.01 26.96
CA GLY A 810 -23.76 -5.31 28.38
C GLY A 810 -22.86 -4.46 29.29
N PHE A 811 -22.19 -3.43 28.76
CA PHE A 811 -21.42 -2.49 29.57
C PHE A 811 -22.32 -1.54 30.38
N PRO A 812 -22.01 -1.29 31.67
CA PRO A 812 -22.72 -0.30 32.46
C PRO A 812 -22.58 1.13 31.91
N ARG A 813 -23.56 2.00 32.20
CA ARG A 813 -23.58 3.41 31.73
C ARG A 813 -22.39 4.27 32.17
N TYR A 814 -21.68 3.86 33.22
CA TYR A 814 -20.49 4.56 33.69
C TYR A 814 -19.24 4.24 32.85
N VAL A 815 -19.26 3.18 32.04
CA VAL A 815 -18.17 2.87 31.10
C VAL A 815 -18.36 3.75 29.88
N LYS A 816 -17.41 4.66 29.66
CA LYS A 816 -17.50 5.71 28.63
C LYS A 816 -16.61 5.45 27.42
N LYS A 817 -15.67 4.51 27.55
CA LYS A 817 -14.76 4.08 26.50
C LYS A 817 -14.18 2.70 26.82
N ILE A 818 -13.63 2.04 25.81
CA ILE A 818 -12.91 0.77 25.90
C ILE A 818 -11.48 1.05 25.45
N ASP A 819 -10.49 0.66 26.26
CA ASP A 819 -9.08 0.96 26.00
C ASP A 819 -8.40 -0.12 25.14
N ALA A 820 -8.88 -1.36 25.15
CA ALA A 820 -8.40 -2.42 24.24
C ALA A 820 -9.43 -3.57 24.16
N ALA A 821 -9.38 -4.36 23.10
CA ALA A 821 -10.22 -5.55 22.92
C ALA A 821 -9.43 -6.67 22.22
N VAL A 822 -9.67 -7.93 22.59
CA VAL A 822 -9.10 -9.10 21.89
C VAL A 822 -10.08 -10.27 21.96
N CYS A 823 -10.28 -10.96 20.85
CA CYS A 823 -11.05 -12.20 20.80
C CYS A 823 -10.12 -13.41 20.86
N ASP A 824 -10.40 -14.33 21.77
CA ASP A 824 -9.77 -15.64 21.79
C ASP A 824 -10.49 -16.56 20.80
N GLN A 825 -9.81 -16.92 19.71
CA GLN A 825 -10.37 -17.78 18.67
C GLN A 825 -10.64 -19.20 19.17
N ASP A 826 -9.86 -19.70 20.14
CA ASP A 826 -10.01 -21.06 20.67
C ASP A 826 -11.27 -21.18 21.54
N THR A 827 -11.52 -20.19 22.40
CA THR A 827 -12.64 -20.21 23.36
C THR A 827 -13.86 -19.42 22.90
N ARG A 828 -13.75 -18.65 21.80
CA ARG A 828 -14.76 -17.70 21.29
C ARG A 828 -15.22 -16.69 22.34
N LYS A 829 -14.29 -16.27 23.22
CA LYS A 829 -14.52 -15.26 24.25
C LYS A 829 -13.78 -13.99 23.88
N THR A 830 -14.45 -12.86 23.98
CA THR A 830 -13.85 -11.54 23.77
C THR A 830 -13.53 -10.89 25.11
N TYR A 831 -12.30 -10.43 25.27
CA TYR A 831 -11.84 -9.71 26.45
C TYR A 831 -11.79 -8.22 26.12
N PHE A 832 -12.47 -7.41 26.93
CA PHE A 832 -12.46 -5.95 26.83
C PHE A 832 -11.74 -5.34 28.03
N PHE A 833 -10.85 -4.39 27.79
CA PHE A 833 -10.06 -3.71 28.82
C PHE A 833 -10.56 -2.29 29.00
N VAL A 834 -10.87 -1.92 30.24
CA VAL A 834 -11.40 -0.61 30.63
C VAL A 834 -10.70 -0.16 31.92
N GLY A 835 -9.73 0.74 31.79
CA GLY A 835 -8.87 1.17 32.88
C GLY A 835 -8.12 0.00 33.51
N ILE A 836 -8.40 -0.29 34.78
CA ILE A 836 -7.77 -1.40 35.54
C ILE A 836 -8.57 -2.71 35.51
N TRP A 837 -9.68 -2.71 34.77
CA TRP A 837 -10.65 -3.79 34.74
C TRP A 837 -10.66 -4.47 33.38
N CYS A 838 -10.76 -5.79 33.39
CA CYS A 838 -11.05 -6.60 32.22
C CYS A 838 -12.49 -7.11 32.33
N TRP A 839 -13.21 -7.12 31.22
CA TRP A 839 -14.53 -7.72 31.04
C TRP A 839 -14.41 -8.87 30.06
N ARG A 840 -15.25 -9.89 30.20
CA ARG A 840 -15.27 -11.02 29.26
C ARG A 840 -16.66 -11.19 28.70
N TYR A 841 -16.75 -11.20 27.39
CA TYR A 841 -17.96 -11.31 26.61
C TYR A 841 -17.98 -12.65 25.87
N ASP A 842 -19.11 -13.33 25.91
CA ASP A 842 -19.34 -14.56 25.18
C ASP A 842 -19.96 -14.23 23.81
N GLU A 843 -19.22 -14.48 22.74
CA GLU A 843 -19.67 -14.21 21.36
C GLU A 843 -20.80 -15.17 20.91
N MET A 844 -20.92 -16.34 21.54
CA MET A 844 -21.96 -17.33 21.24
C MET A 844 -23.28 -16.97 21.92
N THR A 845 -23.25 -16.65 23.22
CA THR A 845 -24.45 -16.26 23.97
C THR A 845 -24.79 -14.78 23.86
N ARG A 846 -23.86 -13.98 23.34
CA ARG A 846 -23.94 -12.51 23.19
C ARG A 846 -24.16 -11.77 24.50
N THR A 847 -23.55 -12.25 25.58
CA THR A 847 -23.70 -11.70 26.93
C THR A 847 -22.36 -11.62 27.66
N MET A 848 -22.27 -10.69 28.63
CA MET A 848 -21.12 -10.62 29.53
C MET A 848 -21.11 -11.81 30.50
N ASP A 849 -19.94 -12.42 30.69
CA ASP A 849 -19.76 -13.56 31.60
C ASP A 849 -19.95 -13.14 33.06
N ARG A 850 -20.57 -14.03 33.85
CA ARG A 850 -20.71 -13.84 35.29
C ARG A 850 -19.35 -13.85 35.98
N GLY A 851 -19.15 -12.92 36.94
CA GLY A 851 -17.89 -12.78 37.66
C GLY A 851 -16.89 -11.80 37.04
N TYR A 852 -17.32 -11.04 36.02
CA TYR A 852 -16.61 -9.88 35.46
C TYR A 852 -17.38 -8.58 35.80
N PRO A 853 -16.68 -7.44 35.96
CA PRO A 853 -15.27 -7.20 35.65
C PRO A 853 -14.29 -7.78 36.67
N GLN A 854 -13.11 -8.18 36.20
CA GLN A 854 -11.99 -8.62 37.05
C GLN A 854 -10.82 -7.65 36.94
N ARG A 855 -9.99 -7.55 38.00
CA ARG A 855 -8.78 -6.72 37.95
C ARG A 855 -7.79 -7.36 36.97
N ILE A 856 -7.26 -6.55 36.05
CA ILE A 856 -6.31 -7.01 35.02
C ILE A 856 -5.14 -7.76 35.67
N VAL A 857 -4.51 -7.17 36.69
CA VAL A 857 -3.37 -7.77 37.42
C VAL A 857 -3.65 -9.12 38.07
N ARG A 858 -4.91 -9.46 38.36
CA ARG A 858 -5.29 -10.77 38.91
C ARG A 858 -5.52 -11.80 37.80
N HIS A 859 -6.10 -11.36 36.69
CA HIS A 859 -6.46 -12.25 35.59
C HIS A 859 -5.28 -12.51 34.64
N PHE A 860 -4.51 -11.47 34.36
CA PHE A 860 -3.30 -11.46 33.54
C PHE A 860 -2.12 -10.93 34.38
N PRO A 861 -1.45 -11.78 35.17
CA PRO A 861 -0.31 -11.36 35.98
C PRO A 861 0.85 -10.85 35.11
N GLY A 862 1.49 -9.76 35.52
CA GLY A 862 2.70 -9.22 34.88
C GLY A 862 2.49 -8.13 33.82
N ILE A 863 1.33 -8.05 33.16
CA ILE A 863 1.10 -7.05 32.07
C ILE A 863 0.89 -5.62 32.59
N GLY A 864 0.60 -5.49 33.89
CA GLY A 864 0.43 -4.21 34.58
C GLY A 864 -1.03 -3.78 34.74
N LEU A 865 -1.25 -2.47 34.94
CA LEU A 865 -2.56 -1.94 35.35
C LEU A 865 -3.46 -1.51 34.18
N ARG A 866 -2.92 -1.28 32.98
CA ARG A 866 -3.66 -0.80 31.81
C ARG A 866 -3.12 -1.44 30.53
N VAL A 867 -3.96 -1.49 29.51
CA VAL A 867 -3.66 -2.03 28.19
C VAL A 867 -4.18 -1.02 27.17
N ASP A 868 -3.33 -0.63 26.22
CA ASP A 868 -3.63 0.37 25.20
C ASP A 868 -4.09 -0.28 23.89
N ALA A 869 -3.66 -1.50 23.59
CA ALA A 869 -4.18 -2.33 22.51
C ALA A 869 -3.88 -3.81 22.79
N ALA A 870 -4.63 -4.72 22.16
CA ALA A 870 -4.38 -6.15 22.28
C ALA A 870 -4.83 -6.91 21.02
N PHE A 871 -4.11 -7.96 20.64
CA PHE A 871 -4.57 -8.90 19.62
C PHE A 871 -4.00 -10.31 19.85
N GLN A 872 -4.55 -11.32 19.16
CA GLN A 872 -4.10 -12.71 19.28
C GLN A 872 -3.31 -13.12 18.04
N HIS A 873 -2.13 -13.71 18.17
CA HIS A 873 -1.39 -14.26 17.03
C HIS A 873 -0.67 -15.55 17.42
N LYS A 874 -0.77 -16.59 16.56
CA LYS A 874 -0.20 -17.93 16.77
C LYS A 874 -0.49 -18.52 18.17
N GLY A 875 -1.69 -18.27 18.71
CA GLY A 875 -2.12 -18.76 20.01
C GLY A 875 -1.66 -17.95 21.23
N PHE A 876 -0.90 -16.86 21.04
CA PHE A 876 -0.48 -15.94 22.10
C PHE A 876 -1.29 -14.65 22.07
N PHE A 877 -1.46 -14.02 23.23
CA PHE A 877 -1.99 -12.66 23.33
C PHE A 877 -0.83 -11.67 23.34
N TYR A 878 -0.88 -10.69 22.46
CA TYR A 878 0.04 -9.57 22.45
C TYR A 878 -0.64 -8.36 23.06
N PHE A 879 -0.20 -7.95 24.25
CA PHE A 879 -0.69 -6.76 24.94
C PHE A 879 0.24 -5.57 24.69
N PHE A 880 -0.32 -4.39 24.44
CA PHE A 880 0.42 -3.17 24.18
C PHE A 880 0.19 -2.17 25.31
N ARG A 881 1.25 -1.52 25.76
CA ARG A 881 1.19 -0.48 26.80
C ARG A 881 2.36 0.49 26.64
N GLY A 882 2.06 1.74 26.34
CA GLY A 882 3.03 2.74 25.93
C GLY A 882 3.85 2.21 24.75
N SER A 883 5.16 2.40 24.79
CA SER A 883 6.10 1.89 23.79
C SER A 883 6.53 0.43 23.99
N LYS A 884 5.82 -0.34 24.82
CA LYS A 884 6.10 -1.78 25.06
C LYS A 884 4.95 -2.68 24.62
N GLN A 885 5.30 -3.86 24.13
CA GLN A 885 4.39 -4.97 23.90
C GLN A 885 4.82 -6.21 24.71
N PHE A 886 3.84 -7.03 25.10
CA PHE A 886 4.01 -8.20 25.94
C PHE A 886 3.36 -9.40 25.24
N GLU A 887 4.18 -10.37 24.84
CA GLU A 887 3.73 -11.66 24.37
C GLU A 887 3.36 -12.51 25.60
N TYR A 888 2.10 -12.95 25.66
CA TYR A 888 1.52 -13.58 26.84
C TYR A 888 0.91 -14.93 26.48
N ASP A 889 1.37 -15.96 27.18
CA ASP A 889 0.81 -17.30 27.10
C ASP A 889 -0.39 -17.41 28.04
N ILE A 890 -1.57 -17.59 27.46
CA ILE A 890 -2.84 -17.70 28.20
C ILE A 890 -2.92 -19.00 29.01
N LYS A 891 -2.32 -20.09 28.51
CA LYS A 891 -2.33 -21.41 29.15
C LYS A 891 -1.37 -21.44 30.33
N ALA A 892 -0.16 -20.92 30.16
CA ALA A 892 0.84 -20.84 31.22
C ALA A 892 0.63 -19.64 32.19
N LYS A 893 -0.20 -18.66 31.79
CA LYS A 893 -0.44 -17.41 32.51
C LYS A 893 0.85 -16.64 32.82
N SER A 894 1.74 -16.53 31.84
CA SER A 894 3.04 -15.89 31.98
C SER A 894 3.41 -15.11 30.73
N ILE A 895 4.19 -14.04 30.91
CA ILE A 895 4.81 -13.30 29.81
C ILE A 895 5.98 -14.12 29.27
N THR A 896 5.97 -14.43 27.98
CA THR A 896 7.06 -15.14 27.29
C THR A 896 8.11 -14.16 26.80
N ARG A 897 7.69 -12.99 26.30
CA ARG A 897 8.60 -11.97 25.75
C ARG A 897 8.07 -10.55 25.96
N ILE A 898 8.98 -9.61 26.17
CA ILE A 898 8.69 -8.17 26.20
C ILE A 898 9.46 -7.52 25.05
N MET A 899 8.78 -6.74 24.22
CA MET A 899 9.35 -6.08 23.03
C MET A 899 8.88 -4.63 22.94
N ARG A 900 9.39 -3.85 21.99
CA ARG A 900 8.85 -2.51 21.71
C ARG A 900 7.59 -2.63 20.86
N THR A 901 6.66 -1.69 20.97
CA THR A 901 5.43 -1.69 20.15
C THR A 901 5.72 -1.72 18.65
N ASN A 902 6.76 -1.00 18.22
CA ASN A 902 7.15 -0.92 16.80
C ASN A 902 7.93 -2.13 16.26
N THR A 903 8.14 -3.19 17.06
CA THR A 903 8.88 -4.39 16.61
C THR A 903 8.17 -5.13 15.46
N TRP A 904 6.85 -4.92 15.30
CA TRP A 904 6.09 -5.45 14.16
C TRP A 904 6.46 -4.80 12.83
N PHE A 905 6.94 -3.55 12.84
CA PHE A 905 7.29 -2.77 11.64
C PHE A 905 8.76 -2.89 11.24
N GLN A 906 9.49 -3.85 11.82
CA GLN A 906 10.93 -4.06 11.58
C GLN A 906 11.77 -2.78 11.79
N CYS A 907 11.34 -1.95 12.73
CA CYS A 907 11.94 -0.66 13.01
C CYS A 907 13.27 -0.75 13.75
N LYS A 908 14.18 0.15 13.40
CA LYS A 908 15.58 0.10 13.79
C LYS A 908 15.84 1.12 14.92
N GLU A 909 16.37 0.69 16.06
CA GLU A 909 16.55 1.55 17.25
C GLU A 909 17.61 2.66 17.02
N PRO A 910 17.47 3.86 17.64
CA PRO A 910 18.50 4.90 17.58
C PRO A 910 19.68 4.63 18.54
N LEU A 911 20.90 4.71 18.02
CA LEU A 911 22.13 4.91 18.80
C LEU A 911 22.12 6.30 19.47
N ASN A 912 22.46 6.33 20.76
CA ASN A 912 22.59 7.48 21.68
C ASN A 912 21.30 8.05 22.29
N SER A 913 20.85 7.42 23.38
CA SER A 913 20.60 8.18 24.62
C SER A 913 21.52 7.62 25.70
N SER A 914 22.52 8.41 26.07
CA SER A 914 23.17 8.25 27.36
C SER A 914 22.09 8.28 28.44
N LEU A 915 22.05 7.24 29.26
CA LEU A 915 21.34 7.29 30.52
C LEU A 915 21.94 8.42 31.37
N ASP A 916 21.30 9.58 31.40
CA ASP A 916 21.46 10.56 32.48
C ASP A 916 20.81 9.97 33.74
N PHE A 917 21.57 9.12 34.43
CA PHE A 917 21.33 8.86 35.83
C PHE A 917 21.89 10.04 36.62
N HIS A 918 21.00 10.95 37.02
CA HIS A 918 21.25 11.90 38.09
C HIS A 918 21.55 11.11 39.38
N PHE A 919 22.83 10.94 39.72
CA PHE A 919 23.26 10.65 41.09
C PHE A 919 23.82 11.93 41.71
N ASN A 920 23.25 12.29 42.86
CA ASN A 920 23.73 13.36 43.73
C ASN A 920 25.21 13.13 44.08
N GLN A 921 26.05 14.15 43.84
CA GLN A 921 27.43 14.20 44.33
C GLN A 921 27.44 14.46 45.85
N GLU A 922 27.99 13.51 46.60
CA GLU A 922 28.79 13.82 47.79
C GLU A 922 30.26 13.54 47.51
N LYS A 923 31.09 14.45 48.02
CA LYS A 923 32.53 14.64 47.81
C LYS A 923 33.39 13.44 48.25
N ALA A 924 34.45 13.15 47.48
CA ALA A 924 35.79 12.88 48.03
C ALA A 924 36.89 13.06 46.97
N TYR A 925 38.07 13.44 47.46
CA TYR A 925 39.19 14.08 46.79
C TYR A 925 40.21 13.14 46.12
N SER A 926 40.95 13.74 45.16
CA SER A 926 42.36 13.55 44.77
C SER A 926 42.84 12.27 44.07
N GLY A 927 43.62 12.47 42.99
CA GLY A 927 44.71 11.56 42.58
C GLY A 927 44.92 11.44 41.07
N GLU A 928 46.07 11.89 40.59
CA GLU A 928 46.56 11.99 39.21
C GLU A 928 46.72 10.68 38.40
N VAL A 929 46.43 10.78 37.11
CA VAL A 929 47.23 10.46 35.90
C VAL A 929 47.68 9.00 35.57
N GLU A 930 47.47 8.69 34.27
CA GLU A 930 48.10 7.71 33.36
C GLU A 930 47.59 6.24 33.26
N THR A 931 46.74 6.08 32.24
CA THR A 931 46.64 4.98 31.26
C THR A 931 47.48 3.70 31.47
N LEU A 932 46.80 2.55 31.58
CA LEU A 932 47.26 1.28 31.01
C LEU A 932 46.09 0.31 30.75
N HIS A 933 45.97 -0.03 29.46
CA HIS A 933 45.14 -1.09 28.90
C HIS A 933 45.60 -2.45 29.45
N HIS A 934 44.71 -3.45 29.45
CA HIS A 934 45.02 -4.89 29.57
C HIS A 934 45.27 -5.50 30.97
N GLN A 935 44.21 -5.76 31.75
CA GLN A 935 44.30 -6.70 32.91
C GLN A 935 43.07 -7.60 33.19
N SER A 936 42.00 -7.59 32.38
CA SER A 936 40.84 -8.50 32.59
C SER A 936 40.94 -9.85 31.86
N LEU A 937 41.88 -10.02 30.93
CA LEU A 937 42.04 -11.27 30.17
C LEU A 937 42.91 -12.32 30.88
N SER A 938 43.85 -11.88 31.72
CA SER A 938 44.84 -12.75 32.39
C SER A 938 44.26 -13.51 33.59
N LEU A 939 43.29 -12.92 34.29
CA LEU A 939 42.60 -13.53 35.44
C LEU A 939 41.57 -14.59 35.02
N LEU A 940 41.01 -14.48 33.82
CA LEU A 940 40.11 -15.47 33.25
C LEU A 940 40.86 -16.74 32.82
N ILE A 941 42.05 -16.58 32.21
CA ILE A 941 42.90 -17.70 31.77
C ILE A 941 43.43 -18.50 32.98
N PHE A 942 43.83 -17.82 34.07
CA PHE A 942 44.30 -18.50 35.29
C PHE A 942 43.18 -19.29 35.99
N SER A 943 41.95 -18.79 35.95
CA SER A 943 40.77 -19.45 36.53
C SER A 943 40.35 -20.69 35.72
N ILE A 944 40.50 -20.64 34.39
CA ILE A 944 40.19 -21.75 33.48
C ILE A 944 41.25 -22.88 33.58
N VAL A 945 42.54 -22.54 33.70
CA VAL A 945 43.62 -23.54 33.88
C VAL A 945 43.54 -24.23 35.26
N HIS A 946 43.16 -23.51 36.31
CA HIS A 946 42.98 -24.10 37.64
C HIS A 946 41.73 -25.01 37.73
N LEU A 947 40.68 -24.72 36.95
CA LEU A 947 39.49 -25.55 36.85
C LEU A 947 39.73 -26.82 36.01
N LEU A 948 40.53 -26.72 34.93
CA LEU A 948 40.90 -27.85 34.08
C LEU A 948 41.85 -28.84 34.78
N ASN A 949 42.80 -28.38 35.60
CA ASN A 949 43.66 -29.27 36.39
C ASN A 949 42.94 -30.01 37.53
N LYS A 950 41.77 -29.53 37.98
CA LYS A 950 40.95 -30.21 39.00
C LYS A 950 39.98 -31.26 38.43
N ILE A 951 39.75 -31.27 37.12
CA ILE A 951 38.84 -32.22 36.45
C ILE A 951 39.61 -33.44 35.89
N CYS A 952 40.93 -33.36 35.70
CA CYS A 952 41.76 -34.50 35.24
C CYS A 952 42.39 -35.35 36.38
N SER A 953 41.92 -35.23 37.61
CA SER A 953 42.31 -36.11 38.72
C SER A 953 41.10 -36.45 39.59
N TYR A 954 40.12 -37.19 39.04
CA TYR A 954 39.22 -38.10 39.77
C TYR A 954 38.44 -39.00 38.81
#